data_AF-W6NTR9-F1
#
_entry.id   AF-W6NTR9-F1
#
_cell.length_a   1.000
_cell.length_b   1.000
_cell.length_c   1.000
_cell.angle_alpha   90.00
_cell.angle_beta   90.00
_cell.angle_gamma   90.00
#
_symmetry.space_group_name_H-M   'P 1'
#
loop_
_entity.id
_entity.type
_entity.pdbx_description
1 polymer ?
#
loop_
_entity_poly.entity_id
_entity_poly.type
_entity_poly.pdbx_seq_one_letter_code
_entity_poly.pdbx_strand_id
1 'polypeptide(L)'
;MRRLRIQRPPVGKRRRIRSEESRFERKHYSDTSAAQSSCAMETVFSLPYANARVFIDKIYPSSESRIQMRQNVAKVASSILIGFRSMLDQLDWMTAATKKGAYNKIDNLVKNIGYPDWITNDTQFTAYHNNLNIDVNKDDYLTMVSKASAFSSYTTWDTLVAGAANRIDFNGPPGTTNAWYQPELNSITFPAAILHRPFYDPTWPTAVNFGGLGVVAGHELTHGFDDQGVQWDGTGILSGWMDDTSKTAFGKMADCVVNEYNGFCPLNKTTYGTAACLDGAQTQGENIADNGGIHAAYRAYRNFINLYGPDPQLPDDLLQEFTADQLFFLAFSQVWCQTPPPASVMERQILVDPHSPSQYRVWGTIQNFPAFKDAFHCQSTAYAPDKHCDVWVSDIDSSYGEPVVKSELNVRTNNQITTSDIDKYNAYKQAVGFYEPAVNVSADPCTDFWQYACGKYDKLVSFHFADANNLQIMAGQLNSPSYQATIKSSTALTKEKQFSDACIQATLDNTTTQSILVNKNYLKLRVDALAGFLGSKFTYVYGGTVDQLPNPTQLANAMAYLSFNQGIDTLVTPLVDTNWADPTKGYRMFLDQNTAYMSKTYYQPDAFKTVKDDYVTSTTKIITRFMREQNLTVNANLRDQVQGLIEFEQMIANTYSTDDTTRRTYARSWNLMSVDDVQKNYPFIDWKTYISQVPKTATAAVAKAGFQVSVYEPTQYTKFNKDYSTLDKTKLINYLFMRLLLQNVQYLPTYADTLTEMPVGRLLS
;
A
#
# COMPACT_ATOMS: atom_id res chain seq x y z
N MET A 1 -17.93 32.23 9.50
CA MET A 1 -16.85 32.10 8.51
C MET A 1 -15.50 32.04 9.22
N ARG A 2 -15.03 30.83 9.56
CA ARG A 2 -13.63 30.56 9.93
C ARG A 2 -13.26 29.25 9.25
N ARG A 3 -12.24 29.33 8.40
CA ARG A 3 -11.82 28.30 7.45
C ARG A 3 -11.09 27.18 8.22
N LEU A 4 -11.73 26.03 8.32
CA LEU A 4 -11.12 24.76 8.73
C LEU A 4 -10.23 24.29 7.57
N ARG A 5 -8.94 24.18 7.83
CA ARG A 5 -7.93 23.64 6.92
C ARG A 5 -7.38 22.38 7.57
N ILE A 6 -7.51 21.27 6.85
CA ILE A 6 -7.11 19.93 7.26
C ILE A 6 -6.45 19.30 6.01
N GLN A 7 -5.23 18.76 6.10
CA GLN A 7 -4.52 18.09 4.98
C GLN A 7 -3.92 16.75 5.45
N ARG A 8 -4.36 15.63 4.83
CA ARG A 8 -4.25 14.18 5.18
C ARG A 8 -4.41 13.28 3.94
N PRO A 9 -3.89 12.03 3.82
CA PRO A 9 -2.87 11.44 2.87
C PRO A 9 -3.29 11.19 1.37
N PRO A 10 -2.38 10.77 0.46
CA PRO A 10 -2.51 11.03 -0.99
C PRO A 10 -3.37 10.05 -1.81
N VAL A 11 -4.07 10.62 -2.81
CA VAL A 11 -5.04 9.95 -3.71
C VAL A 11 -4.49 9.65 -5.10
N GLY A 12 -5.09 8.64 -5.72
CA GLY A 12 -4.80 8.10 -7.04
C GLY A 12 -3.69 7.07 -6.95
N LYS A 13 -3.80 5.93 -7.66
CA LYS A 13 -2.66 5.02 -7.87
C LYS A 13 -1.57 5.75 -8.66
N ARG A 14 -0.85 6.63 -7.98
CA ARG A 14 0.48 7.08 -8.38
C ARG A 14 1.31 5.82 -8.49
N ARG A 15 2.24 5.78 -9.45
CA ARG A 15 3.21 4.67 -9.57
C ARG A 15 3.65 4.25 -8.18
N ARG A 16 3.53 2.96 -7.87
CA ARG A 16 4.00 2.38 -6.60
C ARG A 16 5.52 2.57 -6.54
N ILE A 17 5.96 3.72 -6.06
CA ILE A 17 7.35 3.96 -5.68
C ILE A 17 7.48 3.37 -4.28
N ARG A 18 8.05 2.17 -4.24
CA ARG A 18 8.41 1.44 -3.03
C ARG A 18 9.35 2.30 -2.18
N SER A 19 9.28 2.19 -0.85
CA SER A 19 10.24 2.84 0.03
C SER A 19 11.66 2.47 -0.36
N GLU A 20 12.45 3.48 -0.72
CA GLU A 20 13.74 3.32 -1.36
C GLU A 20 14.76 2.52 -0.53
N GLU A 21 14.67 2.55 0.82
CA GLU A 21 15.45 1.68 1.72
C GLU A 21 15.42 0.20 1.30
N SER A 22 14.23 -0.30 0.94
CA SER A 22 14.01 -1.73 0.68
C SER A 22 14.45 -2.18 -0.71
N ARG A 23 14.58 -1.27 -1.68
CA ARG A 23 15.07 -1.64 -3.03
C ARG A 23 16.59 -1.74 -3.06
N PHE A 24 17.28 -0.89 -2.29
CA PHE A 24 18.64 -0.51 -2.67
C PHE A 24 19.60 -0.33 -1.49
N GLU A 25 19.22 -0.59 -0.24
CA GLU A 25 20.24 -1.11 0.68
C GLU A 25 20.64 -2.51 0.19
N ARG A 26 21.50 -2.60 -0.84
CA ARG A 26 22.15 -3.87 -1.22
C ARG A 26 23.08 -4.26 -0.08
N LYS A 27 22.47 -4.79 0.98
CA LYS A 27 23.16 -5.39 2.11
C LYS A 27 23.98 -6.52 1.52
N HIS A 28 25.27 -6.49 1.77
CA HIS A 28 26.09 -7.65 1.49
C HIS A 28 25.65 -8.74 2.48
N TYR A 29 25.24 -9.88 1.95
CA TYR A 29 24.91 -11.04 2.77
C TYR A 29 26.05 -12.05 2.62
N SER A 30 26.59 -12.51 3.74
CA SER A 30 27.54 -13.63 3.76
C SER A 30 26.82 -14.98 3.67
N ASP A 31 25.53 -15.02 4.05
CA ASP A 31 24.68 -16.20 3.98
C ASP A 31 23.89 -16.25 2.66
N THR A 32 24.00 -17.38 1.96
CA THR A 32 23.29 -17.62 0.70
C THR A 32 21.78 -17.67 0.91
N SER A 33 21.29 -18.20 2.04
CA SER A 33 19.84 -18.28 2.30
C SER A 33 19.22 -16.90 2.51
N ALA A 34 19.91 -16.03 3.26
CA ALA A 34 19.52 -14.63 3.41
C ALA A 34 19.55 -13.86 2.08
N ALA A 35 20.57 -14.08 1.24
CA ALA A 35 20.63 -13.50 -0.11
C ALA A 35 19.45 -13.98 -0.99
N GLN A 36 19.15 -15.28 -0.97
CA GLN A 36 18.02 -15.85 -1.70
C GLN A 36 16.67 -15.24 -1.26
N SER A 37 16.45 -15.09 0.04
CA SER A 37 15.21 -14.51 0.58
C SER A 37 15.06 -13.03 0.23
N SER A 38 16.16 -12.26 0.28
CA SER A 38 16.20 -10.86 -0.15
C SER A 38 15.89 -10.72 -1.64
N CYS A 39 16.48 -11.56 -2.48
CA CYS A 39 16.23 -11.55 -3.92
C CYS A 39 14.82 -12.02 -4.29
N ALA A 40 14.23 -12.95 -3.54
CA ALA A 40 12.82 -13.30 -3.69
C ALA A 40 11.92 -12.07 -3.41
N MET A 41 12.27 -11.23 -2.43
CA MET A 41 11.52 -10.01 -2.13
C MET A 41 11.62 -8.99 -3.27
N GLU A 42 12.75 -8.92 -3.97
CA GLU A 42 12.88 -8.10 -5.16
C GLU A 42 11.95 -8.59 -6.27
N THR A 43 11.91 -9.91 -6.53
CA THR A 43 11.09 -10.45 -7.62
C THR A 43 9.59 -10.39 -7.36
N VAL A 44 9.14 -10.36 -6.10
CA VAL A 44 7.73 -10.05 -5.74
C VAL A 44 7.24 -8.76 -6.40
N PHE A 45 8.11 -7.75 -6.59
CA PHE A 45 7.73 -6.47 -7.21
C PHE A 45 8.24 -6.30 -8.64
N SER A 46 9.42 -6.81 -8.95
CA SER A 46 10.02 -6.70 -10.28
C SER A 46 9.37 -7.66 -11.29
N LEU A 47 8.96 -8.85 -10.83
CA LEU A 47 8.43 -9.94 -11.64
C LEU A 47 7.23 -10.61 -10.94
N PRO A 48 6.19 -9.83 -10.56
CA PRO A 48 5.21 -10.19 -9.54
C PRO A 48 4.48 -11.50 -9.81
N TYR A 49 4.06 -11.73 -11.05
CA TYR A 49 3.29 -12.92 -11.41
C TYR A 49 4.17 -14.15 -11.66
N ALA A 50 5.43 -13.97 -12.07
CA ALA A 50 6.37 -15.07 -12.19
C ALA A 50 6.81 -15.60 -10.81
N ASN A 51 7.16 -14.69 -9.89
CA ASN A 51 7.38 -15.01 -8.48
C ASN A 51 6.15 -15.70 -7.86
N ALA A 52 4.95 -15.16 -8.09
CA ALA A 52 3.72 -15.75 -7.59
C ALA A 52 3.50 -17.19 -8.09
N ARG A 53 3.77 -17.48 -9.37
CA ARG A 53 3.65 -18.86 -9.91
C ARG A 53 4.56 -19.83 -9.15
N VAL A 54 5.80 -19.45 -8.87
CA VAL A 54 6.74 -20.24 -8.06
C VAL A 54 6.15 -20.53 -6.68
N PHE A 55 5.63 -19.49 -6.02
CA PHE A 55 5.03 -19.62 -4.70
C PHE A 55 3.82 -20.55 -4.70
N ILE A 56 2.85 -20.31 -5.59
CA ILE A 56 1.60 -21.07 -5.71
C ILE A 56 1.87 -22.55 -6.00
N ASP A 57 2.82 -22.86 -6.90
CA ASP A 57 3.19 -24.25 -7.20
C ASP A 57 3.78 -24.97 -5.98
N LYS A 58 4.33 -24.24 -5.00
CA LYS A 58 4.84 -24.82 -3.74
C LYS A 58 3.74 -25.01 -2.69
N ILE A 59 2.94 -23.98 -2.43
CA ILE A 59 1.96 -24.00 -1.34
C ILE A 59 0.65 -24.70 -1.73
N TYR A 60 0.30 -24.66 -3.02
CA TYR A 60 -0.89 -25.31 -3.58
C TYR A 60 -0.52 -26.09 -4.87
N PRO A 61 0.20 -27.22 -4.74
CA PRO A 61 0.80 -27.93 -5.88
C PRO A 61 -0.22 -28.65 -6.78
N SER A 62 -1.42 -28.95 -6.30
CA SER A 62 -2.44 -29.70 -7.05
C SER A 62 -3.66 -28.83 -7.37
N SER A 63 -4.39 -29.19 -8.42
CA SER A 63 -5.67 -28.52 -8.72
C SER A 63 -6.65 -28.62 -7.54
N GLU A 64 -6.63 -29.75 -6.82
CA GLU A 64 -7.49 -29.97 -5.65
C GLU A 64 -7.16 -29.02 -4.50
N SER A 65 -5.87 -28.87 -4.13
CA SER A 65 -5.49 -27.98 -3.03
C SER A 65 -5.79 -26.51 -3.35
N ARG A 66 -5.69 -26.12 -4.63
CA ARG A 66 -6.07 -24.80 -5.13
C ARG A 66 -7.57 -24.55 -5.00
N ILE A 67 -8.40 -25.52 -5.38
CA ILE A 67 -9.86 -25.44 -5.27
C ILE A 67 -10.26 -25.37 -3.79
N GLN A 68 -9.71 -26.25 -2.95
CA GLN A 68 -10.00 -26.32 -1.53
C GLN A 68 -9.64 -25.01 -0.80
N MET A 69 -8.47 -24.45 -1.06
CA MET A 69 -8.08 -23.14 -0.52
C MET A 69 -9.11 -22.06 -0.87
N ARG A 70 -9.51 -21.96 -2.15
CA ARG A 70 -10.45 -20.92 -2.60
C ARG A 70 -11.81 -21.09 -1.94
N GLN A 71 -12.30 -22.33 -1.83
CA GLN A 71 -13.58 -22.63 -1.17
C GLN A 71 -13.57 -22.26 0.31
N ASN A 72 -12.50 -22.62 1.03
CA ASN A 72 -12.35 -22.34 2.45
C ASN A 72 -12.33 -20.83 2.72
N VAL A 73 -11.52 -20.08 1.99
CA VAL A 73 -11.44 -18.61 2.12
C VAL A 73 -12.73 -17.93 1.65
N ALA A 74 -13.35 -18.42 0.58
CA ALA A 74 -14.64 -17.90 0.11
C ALA A 74 -15.75 -18.08 1.15
N LYS A 75 -15.71 -19.14 1.97
CA LYS A 75 -16.64 -19.34 3.08
C LYS A 75 -16.49 -18.27 4.15
N VAL A 76 -15.24 -17.96 4.55
CA VAL A 76 -14.95 -16.86 5.49
C VAL A 76 -15.45 -15.55 4.89
N ALA A 77 -14.98 -15.16 3.70
CA ALA A 77 -15.36 -13.90 3.06
C ALA A 77 -16.88 -13.75 2.91
N SER A 78 -17.58 -14.81 2.49
CA SER A 78 -19.04 -14.75 2.34
C SER A 78 -19.76 -14.63 3.69
N SER A 79 -19.22 -15.21 4.76
CA SER A 79 -19.76 -15.03 6.13
C SER A 79 -19.59 -13.58 6.58
N ILE A 80 -18.45 -12.96 6.30
CA ILE A 80 -18.19 -11.54 6.59
C ILE A 80 -19.16 -10.62 5.84
N LEU A 81 -19.39 -10.88 4.56
CA LEU A 81 -20.36 -10.11 3.76
C LEU A 81 -21.77 -10.17 4.36
N ILE A 82 -22.19 -11.35 4.84
CA ILE A 82 -23.48 -11.52 5.52
C ILE A 82 -23.49 -10.74 6.85
N GLY A 83 -22.40 -10.84 7.64
CA GLY A 83 -22.23 -10.08 8.88
C GLY A 83 -22.36 -8.57 8.65
N PHE A 84 -21.65 -8.02 7.67
CA PHE A 84 -21.72 -6.60 7.32
C PHE A 84 -23.10 -6.19 6.79
N ARG A 85 -23.73 -7.01 5.94
CA ARG A 85 -25.10 -6.75 5.47
C ARG A 85 -26.09 -6.65 6.64
N SER A 86 -25.96 -7.52 7.65
CA SER A 86 -26.80 -7.46 8.85
C SER A 86 -26.57 -6.20 9.69
N MET A 87 -25.37 -5.62 9.64
CA MET A 87 -25.09 -4.31 10.27
C MET A 87 -25.87 -3.21 9.54
N LEU A 88 -25.80 -3.19 8.20
CA LEU A 88 -26.51 -2.21 7.38
C LEU A 88 -28.04 -2.22 7.60
N ASP A 89 -28.62 -3.40 7.81
CA ASP A 89 -30.05 -3.55 8.10
C ASP A 89 -30.45 -2.77 9.35
N GLN A 90 -29.59 -2.73 10.37
CA GLN A 90 -29.82 -2.11 11.66
C GLN A 90 -29.51 -0.61 11.70
N LEU A 91 -28.87 -0.05 10.66
CA LEU A 91 -28.51 1.38 10.66
C LEU A 91 -29.75 2.27 10.54
N ASP A 92 -30.05 3.02 11.59
CA ASP A 92 -31.17 3.97 11.65
C ASP A 92 -30.89 5.28 10.90
N TRP A 93 -29.61 5.62 10.71
CA TRP A 93 -29.17 6.85 10.07
C TRP A 93 -29.08 6.77 8.54
N MET A 94 -29.31 5.60 7.95
CA MET A 94 -29.40 5.39 6.50
C MET A 94 -30.86 5.24 6.05
N THR A 95 -31.26 5.99 5.03
CA THR A 95 -32.58 5.80 4.42
C THR A 95 -32.69 4.46 3.69
N ALA A 96 -33.91 4.01 3.43
CA ALA A 96 -34.16 2.80 2.63
C ALA A 96 -33.53 2.88 1.21
N ALA A 97 -33.49 4.07 0.60
CA ALA A 97 -32.88 4.27 -0.71
C ALA A 97 -31.35 4.07 -0.65
N THR A 98 -30.69 4.68 0.34
CA THR A 98 -29.25 4.50 0.55
C THR A 98 -28.91 3.05 0.90
N LYS A 99 -29.70 2.38 1.77
CA LYS A 99 -29.51 0.95 2.07
C LYS A 99 -29.58 0.08 0.81
N LYS A 100 -30.53 0.34 -0.09
CA LYS A 100 -30.61 -0.34 -1.39
C LYS A 100 -29.34 -0.15 -2.23
N GLY A 101 -28.77 1.06 -2.25
CA GLY A 101 -27.47 1.33 -2.89
C GLY A 101 -26.34 0.50 -2.29
N ALA A 102 -26.27 0.43 -0.96
CA ALA A 102 -25.28 -0.38 -0.25
C ALA A 102 -25.44 -1.89 -0.53
N TYR A 103 -26.67 -2.42 -0.55
CA TYR A 103 -26.92 -3.81 -0.92
C TYR A 103 -26.49 -4.11 -2.35
N ASN A 104 -26.85 -3.25 -3.31
CA ASN A 104 -26.41 -3.40 -4.69
C ASN A 104 -24.88 -3.42 -4.79
N LYS A 105 -24.19 -2.64 -3.96
CA LYS A 105 -22.73 -2.63 -3.91
C LYS A 105 -22.15 -3.95 -3.40
N ILE A 106 -22.69 -4.48 -2.30
CA ILE A 106 -22.31 -5.79 -1.75
C ILE A 106 -22.61 -6.92 -2.74
N ASP A 107 -23.81 -6.93 -3.32
CA ASP A 107 -24.27 -7.97 -4.23
C ASP A 107 -23.43 -8.02 -5.53
N ASN A 108 -22.88 -6.88 -5.95
CA ASN A 108 -21.98 -6.80 -7.10
C ASN A 108 -20.50 -6.96 -6.76
N LEU A 109 -20.12 -7.11 -5.49
CA LEU A 109 -18.71 -7.17 -5.08
C LEU A 109 -17.99 -8.38 -5.69
N VAL A 110 -16.86 -8.13 -6.35
CA VAL A 110 -15.99 -9.20 -6.86
C VAL A 110 -15.00 -9.65 -5.79
N LYS A 111 -14.84 -10.97 -5.64
CA LYS A 111 -13.98 -11.60 -4.63
C LYS A 111 -12.80 -12.29 -5.31
N ASN A 112 -11.63 -11.67 -5.24
CA ASN A 112 -10.39 -12.16 -5.83
C ASN A 112 -9.59 -12.92 -4.74
N ILE A 113 -9.45 -14.23 -4.87
CA ILE A 113 -8.88 -15.10 -3.81
C ILE A 113 -7.66 -15.86 -4.33
N GLY A 114 -6.53 -15.74 -3.64
CA GLY A 114 -5.28 -16.41 -3.94
C GLY A 114 -4.52 -15.76 -5.10
N TYR A 115 -4.99 -15.93 -6.32
CA TYR A 115 -4.31 -15.45 -7.53
C TYR A 115 -5.24 -15.40 -8.76
N PRO A 116 -4.91 -14.63 -9.81
CA PRO A 116 -5.58 -14.72 -11.10
C PRO A 116 -5.43 -16.10 -11.75
N ASP A 117 -6.52 -16.68 -12.26
CA ASP A 117 -6.53 -18.05 -12.80
C ASP A 117 -5.48 -18.27 -13.92
N TRP A 118 -5.26 -17.24 -14.74
CA TRP A 118 -4.33 -17.25 -15.86
C TRP A 118 -2.88 -17.57 -15.45
N ILE A 119 -2.47 -17.30 -14.20
CA ILE A 119 -1.11 -17.60 -13.71
C ILE A 119 -0.83 -19.09 -13.74
N THR A 120 -1.85 -19.92 -13.50
CA THR A 120 -1.73 -21.39 -13.49
C THR A 120 -2.00 -22.04 -14.84
N ASN A 121 -2.34 -21.24 -15.85
CA ASN A 121 -2.47 -21.67 -17.23
C ASN A 121 -1.19 -21.33 -17.99
N ASP A 122 -0.40 -22.33 -18.36
CA ASP A 122 0.95 -22.09 -18.92
C ASP A 122 0.95 -21.25 -20.21
N THR A 123 -0.08 -21.38 -21.06
CA THR A 123 -0.22 -20.59 -22.29
C THR A 123 -0.46 -19.12 -21.98
N GLN A 124 -1.42 -18.81 -21.11
CA GLN A 124 -1.75 -17.44 -20.73
C GLN A 124 -0.64 -16.79 -19.91
N PHE A 125 -0.06 -17.54 -18.97
CA PHE A 125 1.09 -17.14 -18.18
C PHE A 125 2.29 -16.78 -19.07
N THR A 126 2.58 -17.58 -20.10
CA THR A 126 3.65 -17.28 -21.07
C THR A 126 3.31 -16.01 -21.87
N ALA A 127 2.07 -15.90 -22.36
CA ALA A 127 1.63 -14.76 -23.16
C ALA A 127 1.79 -13.42 -22.42
N TYR A 128 1.45 -13.36 -21.13
CA TYR A 128 1.63 -12.17 -20.29
C TYR A 128 3.09 -11.70 -20.23
N HIS A 129 4.05 -12.65 -20.17
CA HIS A 129 5.47 -12.36 -20.01
C HIS A 129 6.24 -12.22 -21.34
N ASN A 130 5.57 -12.23 -22.50
CA ASN A 130 6.24 -12.14 -23.80
C ASN A 130 7.06 -10.86 -23.97
N ASN A 131 6.58 -9.73 -23.42
CA ASN A 131 7.28 -8.44 -23.50
C ASN A 131 8.38 -8.25 -22.45
N LEU A 132 8.60 -9.22 -21.56
CA LEU A 132 9.73 -9.21 -20.63
C LEU A 132 11.01 -9.58 -21.38
N ASN A 133 11.76 -8.59 -21.85
CA ASN A 133 12.89 -8.79 -22.78
C ASN A 133 14.24 -9.11 -22.10
N ILE A 134 14.25 -9.97 -21.08
CA ILE A 134 15.49 -10.46 -20.44
C ILE A 134 16.13 -11.52 -21.34
N ASP A 135 17.39 -11.29 -21.74
CA ASP A 135 18.26 -12.27 -22.40
C ASP A 135 19.09 -12.97 -21.33
N VAL A 136 18.66 -14.17 -20.98
CA VAL A 136 19.20 -14.93 -19.86
C VAL A 136 20.69 -15.30 -20.02
N ASN A 137 21.25 -15.21 -21.23
CA ASN A 137 22.64 -15.54 -21.51
C ASN A 137 23.57 -14.32 -21.61
N LYS A 138 23.02 -13.10 -21.60
CA LYS A 138 23.81 -11.88 -21.89
C LYS A 138 23.59 -10.75 -20.91
N ASP A 139 22.41 -10.65 -20.32
CA ASP A 139 22.11 -9.53 -19.44
C ASP A 139 22.84 -9.72 -18.09
N ASP A 140 23.48 -8.65 -17.62
CA ASP A 140 23.89 -8.54 -16.22
C ASP A 140 22.70 -8.13 -15.33
N TYR A 141 22.84 -8.29 -14.01
CA TYR A 141 21.79 -7.95 -13.05
C TYR A 141 21.22 -6.53 -13.23
N LEU A 142 22.08 -5.52 -13.45
CA LEU A 142 21.64 -4.13 -13.62
C LEU A 142 20.85 -3.92 -14.91
N THR A 143 21.22 -4.64 -15.97
CA THR A 143 20.50 -4.67 -17.24
C THR A 143 19.14 -5.35 -17.07
N MET A 144 19.08 -6.44 -16.29
CA MET A 144 17.82 -7.12 -15.96
C MET A 144 16.88 -6.23 -15.15
N VAL A 145 17.37 -5.50 -14.13
CA VAL A 145 16.58 -4.52 -13.35
C VAL A 145 15.99 -3.44 -14.25
N SER A 146 16.79 -2.91 -15.18
CA SER A 146 16.33 -1.92 -16.17
C SER A 146 15.21 -2.48 -17.06
N LYS A 147 15.38 -3.71 -17.55
CA LYS A 147 14.38 -4.41 -18.40
C LYS A 147 13.10 -4.79 -17.64
N ALA A 148 13.21 -5.19 -16.37
CA ALA A 148 12.05 -5.41 -15.51
C ALA A 148 11.28 -4.11 -15.24
N SER A 149 11.98 -2.99 -15.02
CA SER A 149 11.37 -1.66 -14.88
C SER A 149 10.65 -1.21 -16.17
N ALA A 150 11.24 -1.50 -17.34
CA ALA A 150 10.63 -1.25 -18.64
C ALA A 150 9.38 -2.13 -18.84
N PHE A 151 9.40 -3.39 -18.41
CA PHE A 151 8.24 -4.28 -18.45
C PHE A 151 7.10 -3.80 -17.53
N SER A 152 7.42 -3.36 -16.31
CA SER A 152 6.44 -2.74 -15.40
C SER A 152 5.81 -1.48 -16.01
N SER A 153 6.60 -0.67 -16.71
CA SER A 153 6.08 0.49 -17.45
C SER A 153 5.22 0.05 -18.64
N TYR A 154 5.61 -0.99 -19.37
CA TYR A 154 4.78 -1.56 -20.43
C TYR A 154 3.40 -1.97 -19.90
N THR A 155 3.33 -2.80 -18.86
CA THR A 155 2.05 -3.35 -18.35
C THR A 155 1.13 -2.27 -17.79
N THR A 156 1.70 -1.24 -17.13
CA THR A 156 0.94 -0.09 -16.63
C THR A 156 0.26 0.67 -17.80
N TRP A 157 0.98 0.91 -18.90
CA TRP A 157 0.47 1.69 -20.02
C TRP A 157 -0.37 0.87 -21.01
N ASP A 158 -0.15 -0.45 -21.07
CA ASP A 158 -0.96 -1.41 -21.84
C ASP A 158 -2.42 -1.41 -21.36
N THR A 159 -2.64 -1.11 -20.08
CA THR A 159 -3.97 -0.94 -19.47
C THR A 159 -4.82 0.09 -20.22
N LEU A 160 -4.21 1.14 -20.81
CA LEU A 160 -4.95 2.16 -21.56
C LEU A 160 -5.68 1.60 -22.79
N VAL A 161 -5.26 0.43 -23.29
CA VAL A 161 -5.83 -0.24 -24.47
C VAL A 161 -6.47 -1.59 -24.15
N ALA A 162 -6.60 -1.95 -22.87
CA ALA A 162 -7.09 -3.25 -22.42
C ALA A 162 -8.60 -3.49 -22.66
N GLY A 163 -9.35 -2.48 -23.09
CA GLY A 163 -10.81 -2.55 -23.21
C GLY A 163 -11.48 -2.29 -21.87
N ALA A 164 -12.63 -2.91 -21.62
CA ALA A 164 -13.41 -2.73 -20.39
C ALA A 164 -12.61 -3.06 -19.12
N ALA A 165 -12.92 -2.38 -18.02
CA ALA A 165 -12.23 -2.57 -16.75
C ALA A 165 -12.30 -4.03 -16.27
N ASN A 166 -11.14 -4.63 -16.00
CA ASN A 166 -11.06 -6.00 -15.52
C ASN A 166 -11.15 -6.07 -13.99
N ARG A 167 -12.31 -6.51 -13.49
CA ARG A 167 -12.61 -6.59 -12.04
C ARG A 167 -12.03 -7.84 -11.35
N ILE A 168 -11.63 -8.85 -12.12
CA ILE A 168 -11.10 -10.12 -11.61
C ILE A 168 -9.56 -10.15 -11.57
N ASP A 169 -8.90 -9.08 -12.03
CA ASP A 169 -7.46 -8.94 -11.87
C ASP A 169 -7.12 -8.43 -10.47
N PHE A 170 -5.96 -8.86 -9.97
CA PHE A 170 -5.47 -8.50 -8.65
C PHE A 170 -4.87 -7.10 -8.67
N ASN A 171 -4.34 -6.62 -9.81
CA ASN A 171 -3.67 -5.32 -9.92
C ASN A 171 -2.57 -5.11 -8.85
N GLY A 172 -1.92 -6.21 -8.45
CA GLY A 172 -0.94 -6.30 -7.38
C GLY A 172 -0.37 -7.72 -7.29
N PRO A 173 0.81 -7.89 -6.70
CA PRO A 173 1.48 -9.18 -6.59
C PRO A 173 0.72 -10.15 -5.66
N PRO A 174 0.36 -11.36 -6.12
CA PRO A 174 -0.21 -12.40 -5.25
C PRO A 174 0.77 -12.94 -4.18
N GLY A 175 2.07 -12.68 -4.36
CA GLY A 175 3.14 -13.04 -3.41
C GLY A 175 3.36 -12.05 -2.27
N THR A 176 2.57 -10.98 -2.15
CA THR A 176 2.68 -10.03 -1.03
C THR A 176 1.71 -10.39 0.08
N THR A 177 2.19 -10.37 1.33
CA THR A 177 1.33 -10.52 2.52
C THR A 177 0.58 -9.20 2.76
N ASN A 178 -0.51 -9.00 2.04
CA ASN A 178 -1.45 -7.91 2.27
C ASN A 178 -2.84 -8.31 1.75
N ALA A 179 -3.84 -7.45 1.87
CA ALA A 179 -5.11 -7.50 1.17
C ALA A 179 -5.43 -6.09 0.63
N TRP A 180 -6.41 -5.97 -0.28
CA TRP A 180 -6.85 -4.65 -0.74
C TRP A 180 -8.25 -4.65 -1.34
N TYR A 181 -8.93 -3.52 -1.19
CA TYR A 181 -10.12 -3.13 -1.92
C TYR A 181 -9.80 -2.13 -3.05
N GLN A 182 -10.48 -2.28 -4.19
CA GLN A 182 -10.40 -1.33 -5.30
C GLN A 182 -11.78 -0.71 -5.56
N PRO A 183 -12.00 0.57 -5.19
CA PRO A 183 -13.30 1.21 -5.36
C PRO A 183 -13.77 1.26 -6.81
N GLU A 184 -12.85 1.54 -7.73
CA GLU A 184 -13.11 1.67 -9.16
C GLU A 184 -13.45 0.34 -9.85
N LEU A 185 -13.20 -0.78 -9.18
CA LEU A 185 -13.56 -2.12 -9.64
C LEU A 185 -14.62 -2.79 -8.77
N ASN A 186 -15.00 -2.18 -7.64
CA ASN A 186 -15.78 -2.81 -6.57
C ASN A 186 -15.34 -4.28 -6.36
N SER A 187 -14.08 -4.46 -5.98
CA SER A 187 -13.45 -5.78 -5.79
C SER A 187 -12.61 -5.81 -4.52
N ILE A 188 -12.74 -6.88 -3.73
CA ILE A 188 -11.83 -7.23 -2.64
C ILE A 188 -10.86 -8.31 -3.08
N THR A 189 -9.58 -8.18 -2.70
CA THR A 189 -8.52 -9.09 -3.11
C THR A 189 -7.74 -9.63 -1.91
N PHE A 190 -7.64 -10.96 -1.83
CA PHE A 190 -6.83 -11.68 -0.85
C PHE A 190 -5.73 -12.47 -1.58
N PRO A 191 -4.53 -11.88 -1.75
CA PRO A 191 -3.33 -12.55 -2.27
C PRO A 191 -3.04 -13.89 -1.61
N ALA A 192 -2.43 -14.82 -2.34
CA ALA A 192 -2.06 -16.12 -1.81
C ALA A 192 -1.23 -15.98 -0.53
N ALA A 193 -0.26 -15.04 -0.50
CA ALA A 193 0.66 -14.84 0.62
C ALA A 193 0.00 -14.51 1.98
N ILE A 194 -1.20 -13.91 2.03
CA ILE A 194 -1.91 -13.64 3.30
C ILE A 194 -2.80 -14.81 3.76
N LEU A 195 -3.05 -15.81 2.92
CA LEU A 195 -4.00 -16.91 3.19
C LEU A 195 -3.41 -18.04 4.03
N HIS A 196 -2.57 -17.70 4.98
CA HIS A 196 -1.87 -18.62 5.87
C HIS A 196 -1.70 -18.01 7.25
N ARG A 197 -1.06 -18.78 8.14
CA ARG A 197 -0.67 -18.32 9.46
C ARG A 197 0.22 -17.06 9.36
N PRO A 198 0.02 -16.09 10.24
CA PRO A 198 -0.84 -16.15 11.43
C PRO A 198 -2.30 -15.72 11.22
N PHE A 199 -2.66 -15.30 10.00
CA PHE A 199 -3.99 -14.77 9.72
C PHE A 199 -5.05 -15.87 9.60
N TYR A 200 -4.66 -17.02 9.04
CA TYR A 200 -5.61 -18.06 8.68
C TYR A 200 -5.00 -19.46 8.71
N ASP A 201 -5.75 -20.40 9.27
CA ASP A 201 -5.57 -21.82 9.05
C ASP A 201 -6.94 -22.51 9.13
N PRO A 202 -7.39 -23.23 8.09
CA PRO A 202 -8.74 -23.82 8.07
C PRO A 202 -8.98 -24.84 9.20
N THR A 203 -7.94 -25.30 9.90
CA THR A 203 -8.03 -26.26 11.01
C THR A 203 -8.00 -25.60 12.40
N TRP A 204 -7.70 -24.30 12.48
CA TRP A 204 -7.67 -23.54 13.73
C TRP A 204 -9.08 -23.18 14.23
N PRO A 205 -9.23 -22.82 15.52
CA PRO A 205 -10.51 -22.39 16.07
C PRO A 205 -11.17 -21.28 15.24
N THR A 206 -12.50 -21.33 15.14
CA THR A 206 -13.32 -20.36 14.41
C THR A 206 -13.10 -18.95 14.93
N ALA A 207 -13.09 -18.76 16.26
CA ALA A 207 -12.83 -17.45 16.89
C ALA A 207 -11.50 -16.83 16.42
N VAL A 208 -10.47 -17.66 16.28
CA VAL A 208 -9.14 -17.24 15.86
C VAL A 208 -9.12 -16.87 14.38
N ASN A 209 -9.69 -17.72 13.50
CA ASN A 209 -9.75 -17.44 12.06
C ASN A 209 -10.58 -16.19 11.74
N PHE A 210 -11.68 -15.97 12.46
CA PHE A 210 -12.50 -14.78 12.28
C PHE A 210 -11.86 -13.54 12.91
N GLY A 211 -11.12 -13.66 14.02
CA GLY A 211 -10.34 -12.58 14.63
C GLY A 211 -9.11 -12.19 13.80
N GLY A 212 -8.55 -13.11 13.02
CA GLY A 212 -7.47 -12.87 12.06
C GLY A 212 -7.98 -12.49 10.67
N LEU A 213 -8.00 -13.45 9.73
CA LEU A 213 -8.43 -13.21 8.34
C LEU A 213 -9.86 -12.69 8.23
N GLY A 214 -10.76 -13.06 9.15
CA GLY A 214 -12.12 -12.51 9.15
C GLY A 214 -12.14 -10.99 9.34
N VAL A 215 -11.35 -10.45 10.28
CA VAL A 215 -11.21 -9.00 10.48
C VAL A 215 -10.58 -8.36 9.24
N VAL A 216 -9.52 -8.96 8.67
CA VAL A 216 -8.93 -8.46 7.42
C VAL A 216 -9.97 -8.41 6.30
N ALA A 217 -10.78 -9.45 6.13
CA ALA A 217 -11.84 -9.47 5.13
C ALA A 217 -12.94 -8.44 5.41
N GLY A 218 -13.26 -8.19 6.68
CA GLY A 218 -14.20 -7.14 7.08
C GLY A 218 -13.66 -5.75 6.82
N HIS A 219 -12.36 -5.55 7.05
CA HIS A 219 -11.64 -4.30 6.78
C HIS A 219 -11.69 -3.96 5.30
N GLU A 220 -11.30 -4.91 4.42
CA GLU A 220 -11.38 -4.71 2.97
C GLU A 220 -12.81 -4.48 2.46
N LEU A 221 -13.80 -5.17 3.04
CA LEU A 221 -15.20 -4.91 2.68
C LEU A 221 -15.63 -3.50 3.08
N THR A 222 -15.19 -3.03 4.25
CA THR A 222 -15.55 -1.72 4.77
C THR A 222 -14.88 -0.58 3.99
N HIS A 223 -13.75 -0.80 3.32
CA HIS A 223 -13.23 0.16 2.33
C HIS A 223 -14.20 0.43 1.17
N GLY A 224 -15.13 -0.49 0.88
CA GLY A 224 -16.26 -0.19 -0.02
C GLY A 224 -17.20 0.89 0.50
N PHE A 225 -17.09 1.23 1.79
CA PHE A 225 -17.97 2.12 2.51
C PHE A 225 -17.20 3.16 3.32
N ASP A 226 -15.88 3.30 3.18
CA ASP A 226 -15.16 4.42 3.79
C ASP A 226 -15.38 5.75 3.03
N ASP A 227 -14.64 6.80 3.40
CA ASP A 227 -14.73 8.13 2.79
C ASP A 227 -14.48 8.14 1.28
N GLN A 228 -13.64 7.24 0.79
CA GLN A 228 -13.34 7.07 -0.64
C GLN A 228 -14.34 6.12 -1.30
N GLY A 229 -14.59 4.97 -0.67
CA GLY A 229 -15.45 3.90 -1.15
C GLY A 229 -16.87 4.36 -1.45
N VAL A 230 -17.51 5.13 -0.56
CA VAL A 230 -18.91 5.56 -0.74
C VAL A 230 -19.15 6.42 -1.99
N GLN A 231 -18.10 6.95 -2.61
CA GLN A 231 -18.23 7.75 -3.83
C GLN A 231 -18.51 6.88 -5.07
N TRP A 232 -18.23 5.58 -4.98
CA TRP A 232 -18.35 4.60 -6.08
C TRP A 232 -19.53 3.66 -5.85
N ASP A 233 -20.29 3.37 -6.90
CA ASP A 233 -21.36 2.36 -6.82
C ASP A 233 -20.85 0.92 -6.98
N GLY A 234 -21.78 -0.04 -6.99
CA GLY A 234 -21.49 -1.47 -7.10
C GLY A 234 -20.83 -1.92 -8.39
N THR A 235 -20.76 -1.05 -9.40
CA THR A 235 -20.16 -1.34 -10.71
C THR A 235 -18.86 -0.57 -10.95
N GLY A 236 -18.41 0.22 -9.98
CA GLY A 236 -17.20 1.05 -10.09
C GLY A 236 -17.44 2.38 -10.80
N ILE A 237 -18.69 2.83 -10.95
CA ILE A 237 -19.00 4.18 -11.46
C ILE A 237 -18.93 5.17 -10.31
N LEU A 238 -18.31 6.31 -10.56
CA LEU A 238 -18.33 7.47 -9.68
C LEU A 238 -19.69 8.19 -9.79
N SER A 239 -20.71 7.71 -9.08
CA SER A 239 -22.11 8.11 -9.28
C SER A 239 -22.82 8.67 -8.03
N GLY A 240 -22.23 8.60 -6.83
CA GLY A 240 -22.82 9.12 -5.60
C GLY A 240 -24.20 8.51 -5.29
N TRP A 241 -24.23 7.27 -4.80
CA TRP A 241 -25.46 6.49 -4.53
C TRP A 241 -26.12 6.76 -3.17
N MET A 242 -25.48 7.56 -2.31
CA MET A 242 -25.97 7.93 -0.98
C MET A 242 -26.76 9.25 -1.05
N ASP A 243 -27.94 9.30 -0.43
CA ASP A 243 -28.71 10.56 -0.33
C ASP A 243 -28.10 11.55 0.67
N ASP A 244 -28.54 12.81 0.62
CA ASP A 244 -27.94 13.90 1.40
C ASP A 244 -28.11 13.74 2.92
N THR A 245 -29.24 13.16 3.36
CA THR A 245 -29.48 12.84 4.76
C THR A 245 -28.47 11.80 5.25
N SER A 246 -28.30 10.71 4.51
CA SER A 246 -27.37 9.63 4.86
C SER A 246 -25.92 10.10 4.75
N LYS A 247 -25.58 10.95 3.76
CA LYS A 247 -24.25 11.58 3.64
C LYS A 247 -23.92 12.45 4.85
N THR A 248 -24.88 13.24 5.32
CA THR A 248 -24.69 14.08 6.50
C THR A 248 -24.46 13.23 7.75
N ALA A 249 -25.20 12.13 7.90
CA ALA A 249 -25.02 11.21 9.02
C ALA A 249 -23.68 10.45 8.95
N PHE A 250 -23.31 9.94 7.77
CA PHE A 250 -21.98 9.35 7.53
C PHE A 250 -20.87 10.32 7.90
N GLY A 251 -20.98 11.60 7.49
CA GLY A 251 -20.03 12.64 7.86
C GLY A 251 -19.88 12.81 9.38
N LYS A 252 -20.98 12.74 10.15
CA LYS A 252 -20.92 12.80 11.62
C LYS A 252 -20.19 11.61 12.24
N MET A 253 -20.44 10.40 11.75
CA MET A 253 -19.73 9.19 12.19
C MET A 253 -18.24 9.32 11.88
N ALA A 254 -17.90 9.71 10.65
CA ALA A 254 -16.52 9.89 10.21
C ALA A 254 -15.80 11.00 11.00
N ASP A 255 -16.49 12.09 11.35
CA ASP A 255 -15.97 13.17 12.21
C ASP A 255 -15.72 12.69 13.65
N CYS A 256 -16.55 11.77 14.17
CA CYS A 256 -16.30 11.16 15.48
C CYS A 256 -14.96 10.41 15.48
N VAL A 257 -14.76 9.51 14.51
CA VAL A 257 -13.52 8.74 14.35
C VAL A 257 -12.31 9.66 14.20
N VAL A 258 -12.45 10.75 13.43
CA VAL A 258 -11.39 11.75 13.29
C VAL A 258 -11.00 12.36 14.63
N ASN A 259 -11.98 12.78 15.42
CA ASN A 259 -11.74 13.46 16.68
C ASN A 259 -11.15 12.52 17.72
N GLU A 260 -11.60 11.27 17.74
CA GLU A 260 -11.04 10.21 18.58
C GLU A 260 -9.55 10.00 18.26
N TYR A 261 -9.21 9.70 17.00
CA TYR A 261 -7.85 9.35 16.64
C TYR A 261 -6.88 10.55 16.70
N ASN A 262 -7.37 11.79 16.56
CA ASN A 262 -6.58 13.00 16.84
C ASN A 262 -6.09 13.08 18.30
N GLY A 263 -6.72 12.35 19.21
CA GLY A 263 -6.35 12.28 20.63
C GLY A 263 -5.11 11.43 20.91
N PHE A 264 -4.72 10.55 19.98
CA PHE A 264 -3.60 9.63 20.17
C PHE A 264 -2.25 10.29 19.84
N CYS A 265 -1.38 10.40 20.85
CA CYS A 265 -0.09 11.07 20.73
C CYS A 265 1.07 10.18 21.21
N PRO A 266 1.58 9.25 20.38
CA PRO A 266 2.67 8.34 20.75
C PRO A 266 4.02 9.02 20.95
N LEU A 267 4.22 10.24 20.44
CA LEU A 267 5.49 10.95 20.49
C LEU A 267 5.40 12.18 21.39
N ASN A 268 6.58 12.70 21.78
CA ASN A 268 6.66 13.88 22.62
C ASN A 268 6.32 15.16 21.83
N LYS A 269 5.24 15.86 22.22
CA LYS A 269 4.79 17.12 21.60
C LYS A 269 5.83 18.23 21.61
N THR A 270 6.72 18.28 22.59
CA THR A 270 7.78 19.30 22.67
C THR A 270 8.83 19.11 21.57
N THR A 271 9.11 17.85 21.20
CA THR A 271 10.10 17.51 20.17
C THR A 271 9.50 17.53 18.77
N TYR A 272 8.30 16.94 18.61
CA TYR A 272 7.71 16.65 17.29
C TYR A 272 6.54 17.59 16.91
N GLY A 273 6.14 18.53 17.78
CA GLY A 273 5.06 19.47 17.49
C GLY A 273 3.75 18.76 17.15
N THR A 274 3.13 19.12 16.02
CA THR A 274 1.90 18.46 15.54
C THR A 274 2.15 17.04 15.04
N ALA A 275 3.37 16.70 14.61
CA ALA A 275 3.74 15.34 14.19
C ALA A 275 3.85 14.36 15.37
N ALA A 276 3.57 14.83 16.59
CA ALA A 276 3.55 13.99 17.77
C ALA A 276 2.28 13.12 17.91
N CYS A 277 1.21 13.51 17.21
CA CYS A 277 -0.11 12.88 17.29
C CYS A 277 -0.55 12.33 15.95
N LEU A 278 -1.37 11.28 16.00
CA LEU A 278 -2.05 10.76 14.83
C LEU A 278 -2.92 11.84 14.22
N ASP A 279 -2.99 11.82 12.89
CA ASP A 279 -3.86 12.69 12.14
C ASP A 279 -5.13 11.93 11.73
N GLY A 280 -6.21 12.05 12.50
CA GLY A 280 -7.38 11.15 12.46
C GLY A 280 -8.18 11.04 11.15
N ALA A 281 -7.95 11.86 10.12
CA ALA A 281 -8.43 11.65 8.73
C ALA A 281 -7.32 11.42 7.75
N GLN A 282 -6.07 11.52 8.17
CA GLN A 282 -5.04 10.77 7.49
C GLN A 282 -5.48 9.32 7.56
N THR A 283 -5.80 8.92 8.79
CA THR A 283 -6.17 7.57 9.13
C THR A 283 -7.66 7.24 9.08
N GLN A 284 -8.55 8.18 8.74
CA GLN A 284 -10.02 7.98 8.81
C GLN A 284 -10.49 6.76 8.02
N GLY A 285 -10.09 6.61 6.76
CA GLY A 285 -10.55 5.49 5.93
C GLY A 285 -10.17 4.15 6.55
N GLU A 286 -8.90 4.01 6.95
CA GLU A 286 -8.36 2.82 7.62
C GLU A 286 -8.99 2.57 8.99
N ASN A 287 -9.22 3.63 9.78
CA ASN A 287 -9.85 3.51 11.09
C ASN A 287 -11.33 3.11 10.95
N ILE A 288 -12.06 3.69 9.98
CA ILE A 288 -13.42 3.26 9.66
C ILE A 288 -13.42 1.79 9.23
N ALA A 289 -12.44 1.38 8.43
CA ALA A 289 -12.30 0.01 7.97
C ALA A 289 -11.97 -0.97 9.10
N ASP A 290 -11.07 -0.62 10.03
CA ASP A 290 -10.78 -1.43 11.22
C ASP A 290 -12.02 -1.63 12.10
N ASN A 291 -12.74 -0.54 12.36
CA ASN A 291 -13.95 -0.57 13.17
C ASN A 291 -15.08 -1.34 12.48
N GLY A 292 -15.44 -1.01 11.24
CA GLY A 292 -16.47 -1.77 10.52
C GLY A 292 -16.08 -3.23 10.30
N GLY A 293 -14.80 -3.49 10.08
CA GLY A 293 -14.27 -4.83 9.84
C GLY A 293 -14.35 -5.75 11.04
N ILE A 294 -13.97 -5.28 12.24
CA ILE A 294 -14.09 -6.11 13.45
C ILE A 294 -15.55 -6.41 13.79
N HIS A 295 -16.44 -5.44 13.61
CA HIS A 295 -17.88 -5.60 13.88
C HIS A 295 -18.49 -6.63 12.92
N ALA A 296 -18.15 -6.56 11.63
CA ALA A 296 -18.59 -7.53 10.63
C ALA A 296 -18.05 -8.93 10.91
N ALA A 297 -16.77 -9.03 11.28
CA ALA A 297 -16.11 -10.28 11.60
C ALA A 297 -16.69 -10.96 12.83
N TYR A 298 -16.94 -10.21 13.91
CA TYR A 298 -17.54 -10.74 15.12
C TYR A 298 -18.98 -11.22 14.87
N ARG A 299 -19.80 -10.45 14.16
CA ARG A 299 -21.15 -10.90 13.78
C ARG A 299 -21.14 -12.15 12.92
N ALA A 300 -20.24 -12.21 11.94
CA ALA A 300 -20.08 -13.37 11.09
C ALA A 300 -19.61 -14.62 11.88
N TYR A 301 -18.68 -14.43 12.81
CA TYR A 301 -18.25 -15.44 13.77
C TYR A 301 -19.45 -15.95 14.58
N ARG A 302 -20.19 -15.07 15.28
CA ARG A 302 -21.37 -15.46 16.08
C ARG A 302 -22.43 -16.19 15.25
N ASN A 303 -22.67 -15.76 14.01
CA ASN A 303 -23.55 -16.48 13.08
C ASN A 303 -23.02 -17.86 12.71
N PHE A 304 -21.71 -18.00 12.50
CA PHE A 304 -21.07 -19.26 12.17
C PHE A 304 -21.21 -20.28 13.31
N ILE A 305 -20.86 -19.93 14.55
CA ILE A 305 -21.06 -20.86 15.68
C ILE A 305 -22.54 -21.14 15.98
N ASN A 306 -23.45 -20.20 15.75
CA ASN A 306 -24.89 -20.49 15.87
C ASN A 306 -25.39 -21.52 14.85
N LEU A 307 -24.78 -21.58 13.65
CA LEU A 307 -25.14 -22.53 12.60
C LEU A 307 -24.43 -23.89 12.74
N TYR A 308 -23.16 -23.89 13.15
CA TYR A 308 -22.30 -25.08 13.12
C TYR A 308 -21.94 -25.63 14.50
N GLY A 309 -22.34 -24.95 15.57
CA GLY A 309 -22.00 -25.29 16.96
C GLY A 309 -20.68 -24.69 17.42
N PRO A 310 -20.47 -24.58 18.75
CA PRO A 310 -19.27 -23.99 19.31
C PRO A 310 -18.03 -24.88 19.14
N ASP A 311 -16.85 -24.25 19.08
CA ASP A 311 -15.58 -24.97 19.10
C ASP A 311 -15.27 -25.55 20.49
N PRO A 312 -14.56 -26.70 20.58
CA PRO A 312 -14.08 -27.22 21.84
C PRO A 312 -13.06 -26.26 22.49
N GLN A 313 -12.87 -26.38 23.81
CA GLN A 313 -11.84 -25.60 24.52
C GLN A 313 -10.43 -25.99 24.06
N LEU A 314 -9.51 -25.02 24.10
CA LEU A 314 -8.11 -25.20 23.72
C LEU A 314 -7.38 -26.19 24.66
N PRO A 315 -6.39 -26.95 24.16
CA PRO A 315 -5.64 -27.91 24.95
C PRO A 315 -4.44 -27.24 25.65
N ASP A 316 -4.72 -26.33 26.58
CA ASP A 316 -3.71 -25.51 27.29
C ASP A 316 -4.17 -25.12 28.68
N ASP A 317 -3.24 -24.94 29.63
CA ASP A 317 -3.59 -24.58 31.00
C ASP A 317 -4.16 -23.16 31.12
N LEU A 318 -3.61 -22.21 30.35
CA LEU A 318 -3.99 -20.81 30.41
C LEU A 318 -5.15 -20.51 29.46
N LEU A 319 -4.97 -20.79 28.16
CA LEU A 319 -5.93 -20.39 27.13
C LEU A 319 -7.25 -21.17 27.17
N GLN A 320 -7.33 -22.31 27.88
CA GLN A 320 -8.62 -23.00 28.09
C GLN A 320 -9.59 -22.20 28.97
N GLU A 321 -9.08 -21.28 29.80
CA GLU A 321 -9.90 -20.43 30.67
C GLU A 321 -10.56 -19.27 29.89
N PHE A 322 -10.09 -19.01 28.67
CA PHE A 322 -10.63 -17.95 27.82
C PHE A 322 -11.89 -18.42 27.12
N THR A 323 -12.90 -17.55 27.11
CA THR A 323 -14.06 -17.76 26.25
C THR A 323 -13.68 -17.59 24.79
N ALA A 324 -14.47 -18.18 23.88
CA ALA A 324 -14.23 -18.02 22.45
C ALA A 324 -14.31 -16.54 21.99
N ASP A 325 -15.08 -15.70 22.69
CA ASP A 325 -15.14 -14.27 22.40
C ASP A 325 -13.87 -13.53 22.85
N GLN A 326 -13.31 -13.88 24.02
CA GLN A 326 -12.01 -13.36 24.43
C GLN A 326 -10.89 -13.83 23.49
N LEU A 327 -10.94 -15.08 23.02
CA LEU A 327 -10.01 -15.59 22.01
C LEU A 327 -10.11 -14.84 20.68
N PHE A 328 -11.32 -14.42 20.26
CA PHE A 328 -11.50 -13.57 19.08
C PHE A 328 -10.75 -12.24 19.23
N PHE A 329 -10.90 -11.54 20.36
CA PHE A 329 -10.22 -10.27 20.61
C PHE A 329 -8.70 -10.42 20.77
N LEU A 330 -8.23 -11.53 21.36
CA LEU A 330 -6.81 -11.86 21.39
C LEU A 330 -6.26 -12.08 19.97
N ALA A 331 -6.98 -12.84 19.14
CA ALA A 331 -6.58 -13.12 17.77
C ALA A 331 -6.51 -11.83 16.93
N PHE A 332 -7.50 -10.95 17.07
CA PHE A 332 -7.51 -9.62 16.47
C PHE A 332 -6.27 -8.79 16.86
N SER A 333 -5.99 -8.67 18.16
CA SER A 333 -4.85 -7.86 18.63
C SER A 333 -3.50 -8.42 18.20
N GLN A 334 -3.36 -9.75 18.16
CA GLN A 334 -2.09 -10.40 17.83
C GLN A 334 -1.71 -10.33 16.35
N VAL A 335 -2.65 -9.99 15.46
CA VAL A 335 -2.29 -9.54 14.10
C VAL A 335 -1.39 -8.30 14.16
N TRP A 336 -1.64 -7.41 15.13
CA TRP A 336 -1.00 -6.10 15.22
C TRP A 336 0.16 -6.05 16.21
N CYS A 337 0.26 -7.00 17.15
CA CYS A 337 1.35 -7.03 18.13
C CYS A 337 2.72 -6.91 17.47
N GLN A 338 3.57 -6.07 18.05
CA GLN A 338 4.93 -5.84 17.58
C GLN A 338 5.78 -5.28 18.71
N THR A 339 7.09 -5.44 18.61
CA THR A 339 8.02 -4.68 19.44
C THR A 339 7.88 -3.17 19.16
N PRO A 340 7.97 -2.29 20.19
CA PRO A 340 7.83 -0.85 19.99
C PRO A 340 8.85 -0.32 18.96
N PRO A 341 8.40 0.37 17.90
CA PRO A 341 9.32 0.91 16.90
C PRO A 341 10.08 2.13 17.45
N PRO A 342 11.28 2.45 16.91
CA PRO A 342 11.97 3.70 17.23
C PRO A 342 11.12 4.94 16.91
N ALA A 343 11.39 6.05 17.60
CA ALA A 343 10.63 7.30 17.45
C ALA A 343 10.62 7.83 16.01
N SER A 344 11.72 7.68 15.25
CA SER A 344 11.80 8.07 13.83
C SER A 344 10.90 7.24 12.92
N VAL A 345 10.75 5.94 13.19
CA VAL A 345 9.83 5.05 12.46
C VAL A 345 8.38 5.40 12.78
N MET A 346 8.09 5.68 14.07
CA MET A 346 6.77 6.13 14.50
C MET A 346 6.39 7.48 13.86
N GLU A 347 7.30 8.46 13.85
CA GLU A 347 7.10 9.77 13.20
C GLU A 347 6.80 9.59 11.70
N ARG A 348 7.60 8.78 11.01
CA ARG A 348 7.36 8.44 9.60
C ARG A 348 5.99 7.85 9.39
N GLN A 349 5.58 6.88 10.22
CA GLN A 349 4.26 6.27 10.11
C GLN A 349 3.15 7.33 10.25
N ILE A 350 3.21 8.16 11.29
CA ILE A 350 2.25 9.25 11.52
C ILE A 350 2.16 10.19 10.31
N LEU A 351 3.30 10.54 9.71
CA LEU A 351 3.34 11.54 8.64
C LEU A 351 2.87 11.04 7.28
N VAL A 352 2.99 9.75 6.95
CA VAL A 352 2.71 9.29 5.57
C VAL A 352 1.88 8.03 5.44
N ASP A 353 1.78 7.22 6.48
CA ASP A 353 0.97 6.01 6.46
C ASP A 353 -0.51 6.42 6.61
N PRO A 354 -1.42 6.01 5.72
CA PRO A 354 -2.85 6.15 5.96
C PRO A 354 -3.31 5.25 7.12
N HIS A 355 -2.54 4.25 7.55
CA HIS A 355 -2.91 3.42 8.69
C HIS A 355 -2.46 4.06 10.00
N SER A 356 -3.29 3.93 11.03
CA SER A 356 -2.87 4.20 12.40
C SER A 356 -1.77 3.20 12.81
N PRO A 357 -0.81 3.57 13.67
CA PRO A 357 0.16 2.61 14.22
C PRO A 357 -0.54 1.45 14.94
N SER A 358 0.07 0.28 14.93
CA SER A 358 -0.53 -1.00 15.35
C SER A 358 -1.27 -0.96 16.69
N GLN A 359 -0.69 -0.31 17.71
CA GLN A 359 -1.34 -0.17 19.02
C GLN A 359 -2.66 0.59 18.96
N TYR A 360 -2.74 1.64 18.13
CA TYR A 360 -3.93 2.47 18.00
C TYR A 360 -4.97 1.87 17.04
N ARG A 361 -4.55 0.97 16.13
CA ARG A 361 -5.49 0.10 15.41
C ARG A 361 -6.23 -0.82 16.37
N VAL A 362 -5.53 -1.39 17.35
CA VAL A 362 -6.17 -2.21 18.40
C VAL A 362 -7.00 -1.34 19.33
N TRP A 363 -6.39 -0.33 19.96
CA TRP A 363 -7.00 0.46 21.01
C TRP A 363 -8.23 1.25 20.52
N GLY A 364 -8.09 2.02 19.43
CA GLY A 364 -9.23 2.80 18.90
C GLY A 364 -10.40 1.90 18.47
N THR A 365 -10.10 0.73 17.92
CA THR A 365 -11.14 -0.19 17.45
C THR A 365 -11.95 -0.83 18.59
N ILE A 366 -11.29 -1.30 19.65
CA ILE A 366 -12.00 -1.94 20.77
C ILE A 366 -12.74 -0.93 21.66
N GLN A 367 -12.30 0.33 21.71
CA GLN A 367 -13.03 1.40 22.40
C GLN A 367 -14.42 1.62 21.81
N ASN A 368 -14.55 1.44 20.49
CA ASN A 368 -15.79 1.58 19.73
C ASN A 368 -16.57 0.27 19.60
N PHE A 369 -16.25 -0.75 20.40
CA PHE A 369 -16.90 -2.05 20.29
C PHE A 369 -17.40 -2.58 21.64
N PRO A 370 -18.69 -2.35 21.98
CA PRO A 370 -19.28 -2.80 23.23
C PRO A 370 -19.10 -4.30 23.54
N ALA A 371 -19.04 -5.16 22.52
CA ALA A 371 -18.80 -6.59 22.72
C ALA A 371 -17.44 -6.90 23.38
N PHE A 372 -16.43 -6.03 23.21
CA PHE A 372 -15.15 -6.14 23.93
C PHE A 372 -15.35 -5.94 25.44
N LYS A 373 -16.08 -4.87 25.79
CA LYS A 373 -16.43 -4.55 27.18
C LYS A 373 -17.19 -5.69 27.83
N ASP A 374 -18.13 -6.29 27.11
CA ASP A 374 -18.91 -7.44 27.59
C ASP A 374 -18.04 -8.69 27.76
N ALA A 375 -17.17 -9.00 26.79
CA ALA A 375 -16.32 -10.20 26.80
C ALA A 375 -15.29 -10.20 27.94
N PHE A 376 -14.82 -9.03 28.37
CA PHE A 376 -13.85 -8.88 29.47
C PHE A 376 -14.48 -8.32 30.76
N HIS A 377 -15.80 -8.13 30.77
CA HIS A 377 -16.55 -7.59 31.92
C HIS A 377 -16.00 -6.26 32.45
N CYS A 378 -15.64 -5.37 31.52
CA CYS A 378 -15.02 -4.11 31.85
C CYS A 378 -16.01 -3.07 32.36
N GLN A 379 -15.62 -2.35 33.42
CA GLN A 379 -16.25 -1.08 33.76
C GLN A 379 -15.88 -0.01 32.72
N SER A 380 -16.49 1.18 32.81
CA SER A 380 -16.10 2.29 31.93
C SER A 380 -14.65 2.71 32.21
N THR A 381 -13.79 2.52 31.21
CA THR A 381 -12.36 2.90 31.25
C THR A 381 -11.98 3.64 29.96
N ALA A 382 -10.70 3.99 29.82
CA ALA A 382 -10.21 4.46 28.54
C ALA A 382 -10.31 3.40 27.45
N TYR A 383 -10.08 2.11 27.73
CA TYR A 383 -10.14 1.04 26.72
C TYR A 383 -11.57 0.52 26.43
N ALA A 384 -12.51 0.72 27.36
CA ALA A 384 -13.90 0.31 27.24
C ALA A 384 -14.86 1.43 27.72
N PRO A 385 -14.86 2.61 27.06
CA PRO A 385 -15.65 3.75 27.51
C PRO A 385 -17.16 3.53 27.30
N ASP A 386 -18.00 4.19 28.10
CA ASP A 386 -19.46 4.23 27.86
C ASP A 386 -19.83 5.05 26.62
N LYS A 387 -18.99 6.03 26.25
CA LYS A 387 -19.18 6.89 25.08
C LYS A 387 -18.07 6.62 24.08
N HIS A 388 -18.46 6.29 22.86
CA HIS A 388 -17.55 5.95 21.78
C HIS A 388 -18.17 6.36 20.43
N CYS A 389 -17.46 6.12 19.34
CA CYS A 389 -17.98 6.32 18.00
C CYS A 389 -18.76 5.10 17.52
N ASP A 390 -19.95 5.32 16.97
CA ASP A 390 -20.77 4.26 16.37
C ASP A 390 -20.45 4.10 14.89
N VAL A 391 -19.47 3.26 14.58
CA VAL A 391 -18.96 3.04 13.23
C VAL A 391 -19.69 1.89 12.56
N TRP A 392 -20.50 2.18 11.54
CA TRP A 392 -21.32 1.19 10.82
C TRP A 392 -22.27 0.38 11.72
N VAL A 393 -22.64 0.95 12.88
CA VAL A 393 -23.65 0.45 13.81
C VAL A 393 -24.54 1.62 14.27
N SER A 394 -25.67 1.30 14.90
CA SER A 394 -26.56 2.26 15.56
C SER A 394 -26.75 1.82 17.01
N ASP A 395 -27.15 2.75 17.87
CA ASP A 395 -27.63 2.43 19.22
C ASP A 395 -28.72 1.36 19.17
N ILE A 396 -28.70 0.45 20.15
CA ILE A 396 -29.76 -0.54 20.29
C ILE A 396 -31.04 0.21 20.66
N ASP A 397 -32.05 0.15 19.79
CA ASP A 397 -33.37 0.66 20.11
C ASP A 397 -33.99 -0.21 21.22
N SER A 398 -33.92 0.33 22.45
CA SER A 398 -34.46 -0.28 23.67
C SER A 398 -35.95 -0.65 23.60
N SER A 399 -36.70 -0.15 22.60
CA SER A 399 -38.10 -0.49 22.39
C SER A 399 -38.33 -1.90 21.80
N TYR A 400 -37.32 -2.50 21.16
CA TYR A 400 -37.38 -3.90 20.71
C TYR A 400 -37.19 -4.91 21.86
N GLY A 401 -37.08 -4.41 23.10
CA GLY A 401 -36.66 -5.17 24.27
C GLY A 401 -35.15 -5.38 24.20
N GLU A 402 -34.43 -5.01 25.26
CA GLU A 402 -33.08 -5.54 25.43
C GLU A 402 -33.21 -7.07 25.44
N PRO A 403 -32.41 -7.82 24.65
CA PRO A 403 -32.35 -9.25 24.88
C PRO A 403 -32.07 -9.40 26.37
N VAL A 404 -32.96 -10.12 27.08
CA VAL A 404 -32.73 -10.45 28.48
C VAL A 404 -31.51 -11.37 28.48
N VAL A 405 -30.33 -10.77 28.52
CA VAL A 405 -29.10 -11.44 28.89
C VAL A 405 -29.27 -11.67 30.37
N LYS A 406 -30.04 -12.71 30.73
CA LYS A 406 -29.72 -13.41 31.97
C LYS A 406 -28.24 -13.67 31.82
N SER A 407 -27.43 -13.11 32.72
CA SER A 407 -26.05 -13.54 32.89
C SER A 407 -26.10 -15.05 32.71
N GLU A 408 -25.51 -15.57 31.63
CA GLU A 408 -25.52 -16.99 31.38
C GLU A 408 -24.58 -17.60 32.42
N LEU A 409 -24.99 -17.59 33.69
CA LEU A 409 -24.34 -18.23 34.83
C LEU A 409 -24.25 -19.75 34.62
N ASN A 410 -24.77 -20.24 33.50
CA ASN A 410 -24.82 -21.63 33.07
C ASN A 410 -24.42 -21.80 31.59
N VAL A 411 -23.51 -20.97 31.02
CA VAL A 411 -22.85 -21.38 29.77
C VAL A 411 -22.16 -22.71 30.07
N ARG A 412 -22.64 -23.81 29.50
CA ARG A 412 -21.93 -25.09 29.60
C ARG A 412 -20.56 -24.86 28.96
N THR A 413 -19.50 -25.05 29.74
CA THR A 413 -18.15 -25.07 29.20
C THR A 413 -18.10 -26.08 28.06
N ASN A 414 -17.63 -25.63 26.89
CA ASN A 414 -17.47 -26.53 25.75
C ASN A 414 -16.55 -27.68 26.17
N ASN A 415 -16.82 -28.89 25.68
CA ASN A 415 -15.95 -30.01 25.97
C ASN A 415 -14.51 -29.68 25.54
N GLN A 416 -13.54 -30.04 26.38
CA GLN A 416 -12.14 -29.91 26.02
C GLN A 416 -11.84 -30.77 24.79
N ILE A 417 -11.01 -30.25 23.89
CA ILE A 417 -10.54 -31.06 22.77
C ILE A 417 -9.70 -32.23 23.29
N THR A 418 -9.97 -33.43 22.78
CA THR A 418 -9.27 -34.66 23.20
C THR A 418 -8.47 -35.22 22.04
N THR A 419 -7.54 -36.13 22.34
CA THR A 419 -6.73 -36.84 21.34
C THR A 419 -7.52 -37.88 20.51
N SER A 420 -8.85 -37.96 20.67
CA SER A 420 -9.71 -38.81 19.84
C SER A 420 -9.75 -38.36 18.37
N ASP A 421 -9.62 -37.05 18.12
CA ASP A 421 -9.32 -36.46 16.82
C ASP A 421 -7.94 -35.80 16.91
N ILE A 422 -6.90 -36.60 16.61
CA ILE A 422 -5.51 -36.18 16.81
C ILE A 422 -5.12 -35.00 15.90
N ASP A 423 -5.70 -34.92 14.70
CA ASP A 423 -5.40 -33.85 13.74
C ASP A 423 -5.98 -32.52 14.23
N LYS A 424 -7.24 -32.53 14.67
CA LYS A 424 -7.86 -31.33 15.26
C LYS A 424 -7.18 -30.92 16.57
N TYR A 425 -6.83 -31.89 17.42
CA TYR A 425 -6.10 -31.63 18.67
C TYR A 425 -4.75 -30.95 18.39
N ASN A 426 -3.98 -31.45 17.42
CA ASN A 426 -2.70 -30.89 17.04
C ASN A 426 -2.85 -29.48 16.44
N ALA A 427 -3.87 -29.24 15.62
CA ALA A 427 -4.18 -27.92 15.09
C ALA A 427 -4.49 -26.90 16.20
N TYR A 428 -5.29 -27.29 17.19
CA TYR A 428 -5.62 -26.43 18.32
C TYR A 428 -4.41 -26.19 19.23
N LYS A 429 -3.60 -27.21 19.47
CA LYS A 429 -2.33 -27.06 20.20
C LYS A 429 -1.35 -26.13 19.49
N GLN A 430 -1.37 -26.11 18.16
CA GLN A 430 -0.58 -25.16 17.40
C GLN A 430 -1.10 -23.72 17.53
N ALA A 431 -2.42 -23.53 17.52
CA ALA A 431 -3.01 -22.22 17.81
C ALA A 431 -2.58 -21.74 19.21
N VAL A 432 -2.63 -22.61 20.22
CA VAL A 432 -2.13 -22.29 21.57
C VAL A 432 -0.69 -21.80 21.53
N GLY A 433 0.23 -22.59 20.96
CA GLY A 433 1.64 -22.22 20.90
C GLY A 433 1.93 -20.95 20.08
N PHE A 434 0.96 -20.50 19.28
CA PHE A 434 1.03 -19.22 18.59
C PHE A 434 0.59 -18.05 19.47
N TYR A 435 -0.57 -18.17 20.14
CA TYR A 435 -1.20 -17.06 20.86
C TYR A 435 -0.77 -16.92 22.33
N GLU A 436 -0.55 -18.03 23.03
CA GLU A 436 -0.24 -18.05 24.48
C GLU A 436 1.03 -17.26 24.84
N PRO A 437 2.16 -17.35 24.09
CA PRO A 437 3.40 -16.69 24.48
C PRO A 437 3.33 -15.16 24.57
N ALA A 438 2.39 -14.54 23.84
CA ALA A 438 2.23 -13.09 23.81
C ALA A 438 1.43 -12.53 25.00
N VAL A 439 0.59 -13.37 25.62
CA VAL A 439 -0.39 -12.94 26.63
C VAL A 439 0.29 -12.61 27.95
N ASN A 440 0.01 -11.41 28.46
CA ASN A 440 0.45 -10.93 29.75
C ASN A 440 -0.75 -10.77 30.71
N VAL A 441 -1.11 -11.86 31.40
CA VAL A 441 -2.20 -11.85 32.38
C VAL A 441 -1.94 -11.01 33.64
N SER A 442 -0.75 -10.42 33.80
CA SER A 442 -0.49 -9.43 34.85
C SER A 442 -1.01 -8.03 34.50
N ALA A 443 -1.30 -7.76 33.23
CA ALA A 443 -2.00 -6.54 32.82
C ALA A 443 -3.52 -6.74 32.95
N ASP A 444 -4.25 -5.66 33.19
CA ASP A 444 -5.72 -5.69 33.20
C ASP A 444 -6.24 -5.36 31.79
N PRO A 445 -6.98 -6.28 31.13
CA PRO A 445 -7.50 -6.05 29.78
C PRO A 445 -8.42 -4.83 29.71
N CYS A 446 -9.05 -4.44 30.82
CA CYS A 446 -9.94 -3.29 30.87
C CYS A 446 -9.21 -1.95 30.93
N THR A 447 -7.92 -1.91 31.28
CA THR A 447 -7.17 -0.65 31.38
C THR A 447 -5.99 -0.56 30.43
N ASP A 448 -5.44 -1.70 29.99
CA ASP A 448 -4.38 -1.78 28.99
C ASP A 448 -4.45 -3.11 28.22
N PHE A 449 -5.42 -3.21 27.31
CA PHE A 449 -5.59 -4.42 26.50
C PHE A 449 -4.39 -4.72 25.60
N TRP A 450 -3.68 -3.68 25.14
CA TRP A 450 -2.46 -3.88 24.36
C TRP A 450 -1.40 -4.61 25.19
N GLN A 451 -1.13 -4.17 26.43
CA GLN A 451 -0.23 -4.91 27.31
C GLN A 451 -0.75 -6.30 27.63
N TYR A 452 -2.06 -6.49 27.84
CA TYR A 452 -2.64 -7.79 28.08
C TYR A 452 -2.44 -8.79 26.92
N ALA A 453 -2.70 -8.35 25.69
CA ALA A 453 -2.64 -9.21 24.50
C ALA A 453 -1.23 -9.32 23.89
N CYS A 454 -0.40 -8.28 24.01
CA CYS A 454 0.89 -8.14 23.34
C CYS A 454 2.09 -7.95 24.27
N GLY A 455 1.90 -7.86 25.59
CA GLY A 455 2.95 -7.42 26.53
C GLY A 455 4.19 -8.34 26.60
N LYS A 456 4.06 -9.60 26.17
CA LYS A 456 5.18 -10.54 26.04
C LYS A 456 5.61 -10.81 24.59
N TYR A 457 5.01 -10.10 23.62
CA TYR A 457 5.31 -10.26 22.21
C TYR A 457 6.68 -9.66 21.87
N ASP A 458 7.57 -10.45 21.27
CA ASP A 458 8.97 -10.11 21.02
C ASP A 458 9.36 -10.13 19.52
N LYS A 459 8.37 -10.16 18.63
CA LYS A 459 8.57 -10.28 17.17
C LYS A 459 8.15 -9.01 16.42
N LEU A 460 8.39 -9.00 15.12
CA LEU A 460 7.80 -8.02 14.20
C LEU A 460 6.30 -8.27 14.03
N VAL A 461 5.57 -7.25 13.60
CA VAL A 461 4.14 -7.37 13.27
C VAL A 461 3.86 -8.55 12.33
N SER A 462 2.68 -9.18 12.48
CA SER A 462 2.31 -10.42 11.80
C SER A 462 2.51 -10.38 10.27
N PHE A 463 2.30 -9.23 9.64
CA PHE A 463 2.54 -9.02 8.20
C PHE A 463 4.01 -9.23 7.81
N HIS A 464 4.94 -8.61 8.55
CA HIS A 464 6.38 -8.77 8.30
C HIS A 464 6.87 -10.19 8.64
N PHE A 465 6.31 -10.80 9.69
CA PHE A 465 6.61 -12.19 10.04
C PHE A 465 6.17 -13.16 8.93
N ALA A 466 4.95 -13.00 8.41
CA ALA A 466 4.44 -13.79 7.32
C ALA A 466 5.22 -13.57 6.01
N ASP A 467 5.56 -12.32 5.68
CA ASP A 467 6.43 -12.01 4.53
C ASP A 467 7.77 -12.74 4.64
N ALA A 468 8.45 -12.69 5.79
CA ALA A 468 9.73 -13.37 5.97
C ALA A 468 9.62 -14.88 5.70
N ASN A 469 8.56 -15.54 6.19
CA ASN A 469 8.31 -16.96 5.94
C ASN A 469 7.99 -17.23 4.46
N ASN A 470 7.12 -16.43 3.85
CA ASN A 470 6.73 -16.56 2.44
C ASN A 470 7.94 -16.43 1.51
N LEU A 471 8.84 -15.50 1.80
CA LEU A 471 10.06 -15.30 1.03
C LEU A 471 11.00 -16.50 1.10
N GLN A 472 11.12 -17.16 2.26
CA GLN A 472 11.88 -18.40 2.38
C GLN A 472 11.26 -19.53 1.54
N ILE A 473 9.92 -19.63 1.51
CA ILE A 473 9.21 -20.62 0.69
C ILE A 473 9.46 -20.37 -0.80
N MET A 474 9.34 -19.12 -1.25
CA MET A 474 9.61 -18.71 -2.64
C MET A 474 11.05 -19.03 -3.05
N ALA A 475 12.02 -18.57 -2.24
CA ALA A 475 13.44 -18.81 -2.44
C ALA A 475 13.77 -20.31 -2.49
N GLY A 476 13.23 -21.08 -1.54
CA GLY A 476 13.44 -22.53 -1.44
C GLY A 476 12.87 -23.27 -2.64
N GLN A 477 11.67 -22.89 -3.12
CA GLN A 477 11.08 -23.52 -4.30
C GLN A 477 11.85 -23.20 -5.58
N LEU A 478 12.23 -21.93 -5.77
CA LEU A 478 12.96 -21.48 -6.95
C LEU A 478 14.32 -22.19 -7.11
N ASN A 479 14.95 -22.53 -5.99
CA ASN A 479 16.23 -23.24 -5.94
C ASN A 479 16.10 -24.76 -5.73
N SER A 480 14.87 -25.30 -5.68
CA SER A 480 14.65 -26.72 -5.44
C SER A 480 15.05 -27.56 -6.66
N PRO A 481 15.80 -28.67 -6.50
CA PRO A 481 16.12 -29.59 -7.59
C PRO A 481 14.89 -30.15 -8.30
N SER A 482 13.80 -30.42 -7.56
CA SER A 482 12.58 -31.00 -8.13
C SER A 482 11.78 -30.00 -8.99
N TYR A 483 12.01 -28.70 -8.84
CA TYR A 483 11.30 -27.66 -9.60
C TYR A 483 12.06 -27.17 -10.84
N GLN A 484 13.34 -27.58 -11.01
CA GLN A 484 14.16 -27.12 -12.14
C GLN A 484 13.61 -27.56 -13.51
N ALA A 485 12.92 -28.70 -13.60
CA ALA A 485 12.28 -29.13 -14.84
C ALA A 485 11.13 -28.18 -15.24
N THR A 486 10.31 -27.75 -14.27
CA THR A 486 9.22 -26.78 -14.47
C THR A 486 9.76 -25.40 -14.84
N ILE A 487 10.85 -24.97 -14.22
CA ILE A 487 11.52 -23.71 -14.59
C ILE A 487 11.95 -23.77 -16.05
N LYS A 488 12.63 -24.85 -16.48
CA LYS A 488 13.15 -25.01 -17.85
C LYS A 488 12.06 -25.10 -18.91
N SER A 489 10.87 -25.61 -18.58
CA SER A 489 9.75 -25.70 -19.52
C SER A 489 9.01 -24.36 -19.70
N SER A 490 9.25 -23.37 -18.85
CA SER A 490 8.59 -22.06 -18.90
C SER A 490 9.60 -20.93 -19.11
N THR A 491 9.44 -20.18 -20.20
CA THR A 491 10.31 -19.04 -20.52
C THR A 491 10.23 -17.94 -19.45
N ALA A 492 9.05 -17.72 -18.87
CA ALA A 492 8.84 -16.76 -17.79
C ALA A 492 9.53 -17.20 -16.49
N LEU A 493 9.38 -18.46 -16.09
CA LEU A 493 10.07 -18.98 -14.90
C LEU A 493 11.59 -19.05 -15.08
N THR A 494 12.08 -19.33 -16.29
CA THR A 494 13.51 -19.26 -16.60
C THR A 494 14.05 -17.84 -16.42
N LYS A 495 13.31 -16.81 -16.85
CA LYS A 495 13.67 -15.40 -16.63
C LYS A 495 13.62 -15.00 -15.16
N GLU A 496 12.61 -15.46 -14.41
CA GLU A 496 12.51 -15.29 -12.94
C GLU A 496 13.73 -15.90 -12.23
N LYS A 497 14.07 -17.15 -12.56
CA LYS A 497 15.24 -17.83 -11.99
C LYS A 497 16.53 -17.08 -12.29
N GLN A 498 16.73 -16.68 -13.55
CA GLN A 498 17.93 -15.97 -13.95
C GLN A 498 18.04 -14.59 -13.28
N PHE A 499 16.93 -13.85 -13.18
CA PHE A 499 16.91 -12.58 -12.46
C PHE A 499 17.29 -12.79 -10.99
N SER A 500 16.69 -13.78 -10.32
CA SER A 500 16.99 -14.11 -8.94
C SER A 500 18.44 -14.53 -8.75
N ASP A 501 19.00 -15.34 -9.65
CA ASP A 501 20.41 -15.76 -9.56
C ASP A 501 21.36 -14.58 -9.73
N ALA A 502 21.08 -13.70 -10.69
CA ALA A 502 21.87 -12.50 -10.91
C ALA A 502 21.81 -11.56 -9.69
N CYS A 503 20.64 -11.42 -9.05
CA CYS A 503 20.49 -10.71 -7.79
C CYS A 503 21.30 -11.36 -6.66
N ILE A 504 21.22 -12.69 -6.49
CA ILE A 504 21.94 -13.41 -5.44
C ILE A 504 23.44 -13.21 -5.61
N GLN A 505 23.96 -13.39 -6.83
CA GLN A 505 25.37 -13.16 -7.13
C GLN A 505 25.79 -11.72 -6.82
N ALA A 506 25.00 -10.72 -7.25
CA ALA A 506 25.29 -9.31 -6.98
C ALA A 506 25.23 -8.93 -5.50
N THR A 507 24.53 -9.72 -4.69
CA THR A 507 24.31 -9.52 -3.26
C THR A 507 25.38 -10.22 -2.41
N LEU A 508 25.81 -11.42 -2.83
CA LEU A 508 26.92 -12.16 -2.23
C LEU A 508 28.28 -11.53 -2.56
N ASP A 509 28.50 -11.09 -3.80
CA ASP A 509 29.71 -10.38 -4.21
C ASP A 509 29.34 -9.20 -5.10
N ASN A 510 29.50 -8.00 -4.57
CA ASN A 510 29.18 -6.80 -5.32
C ASN A 510 30.32 -6.35 -6.25
N THR A 511 31.51 -6.95 -6.21
CA THR A 511 32.72 -6.48 -6.93
C THR A 511 32.50 -6.37 -8.43
N THR A 512 31.89 -7.40 -9.05
CA THR A 512 31.52 -7.38 -10.48
C THR A 512 30.50 -6.29 -10.76
N THR A 513 29.46 -6.17 -9.92
CA THR A 513 28.44 -5.14 -10.08
C THR A 513 29.02 -3.74 -9.94
N GLN A 514 29.89 -3.49 -8.96
CA GLN A 514 30.60 -2.22 -8.79
C GLN A 514 31.47 -1.90 -10.01
N SER A 515 32.20 -2.89 -10.52
CA SER A 515 33.02 -2.73 -11.73
C SER A 515 32.15 -2.38 -12.95
N ILE A 516 30.99 -3.01 -13.10
CA ILE A 516 30.03 -2.68 -14.16
C ILE A 516 29.49 -1.25 -13.97
N LEU A 517 29.15 -0.84 -12.76
CA LEU A 517 28.67 0.52 -12.47
C LEU A 517 29.70 1.58 -12.86
N VAL A 518 30.96 1.39 -12.48
CA VAL A 518 32.08 2.26 -12.83
C VAL A 518 32.29 2.29 -14.34
N ASN A 519 32.40 1.12 -14.98
CA ASN A 519 32.73 1.00 -16.41
C ASN A 519 31.62 1.51 -17.33
N LYS A 520 30.36 1.18 -17.02
CA LYS A 520 29.21 1.58 -17.87
C LYS A 520 28.70 2.98 -17.55
N ASN A 521 29.00 3.51 -16.37
CA ASN A 521 28.62 4.85 -15.91
C ASN A 521 27.15 5.18 -16.27
N TYR A 522 26.25 4.29 -15.82
CA TYR A 522 24.83 4.30 -16.14
C TYR A 522 24.14 5.63 -15.89
N LEU A 523 24.57 6.37 -14.87
CA LEU A 523 24.01 7.67 -14.52
C LEU A 523 24.49 8.79 -15.44
N LYS A 524 25.76 8.79 -15.87
CA LYS A 524 26.23 9.81 -16.81
C LYS A 524 25.43 9.80 -18.10
N LEU A 525 25.16 8.62 -18.68
CA LEU A 525 24.36 8.53 -19.91
C LEU A 525 22.97 9.12 -19.73
N ARG A 526 22.34 8.90 -18.57
CA ARG A 526 21.01 9.44 -18.25
C ARG A 526 21.05 10.96 -18.03
N VAL A 527 22.09 11.44 -17.35
CA VAL A 527 22.33 12.88 -17.12
C VAL A 527 22.60 13.59 -18.43
N ASP A 528 23.43 13.03 -19.31
CA ASP A 528 23.72 13.61 -20.63
C ASP A 528 22.45 13.65 -21.50
N ALA A 529 21.62 12.61 -21.48
CA ALA A 529 20.34 12.58 -22.18
C ALA A 529 19.40 13.68 -21.67
N LEU A 530 19.22 13.79 -20.35
CA LEU A 530 18.39 14.84 -19.75
C LEU A 530 18.92 16.25 -20.09
N ALA A 531 20.25 16.43 -20.09
CA ALA A 531 20.87 17.69 -20.50
C ALA A 531 20.58 18.05 -21.96
N GLY A 532 20.60 17.05 -22.86
CA GLY A 532 20.23 17.22 -24.26
C GLY A 532 18.79 17.70 -24.43
N PHE A 533 17.84 17.12 -23.68
CA PHE A 533 16.43 17.54 -23.73
C PHE A 533 16.20 18.93 -23.13
N LEU A 534 16.86 19.26 -22.01
CA LEU A 534 16.74 20.56 -21.36
C LEU A 534 17.48 21.69 -22.09
N GLY A 535 18.47 21.35 -22.92
CA GLY A 535 19.39 22.33 -23.50
C GLY A 535 20.32 22.99 -22.47
N SER A 536 20.44 22.40 -21.28
CA SER A 536 21.30 22.88 -20.19
C SER A 536 21.91 21.72 -19.44
N LYS A 537 23.14 21.89 -18.97
CA LYS A 537 23.86 20.89 -18.16
C LYS A 537 23.41 20.93 -16.70
N PHE A 538 23.80 19.91 -15.95
CA PHE A 538 23.68 19.90 -14.49
C PHE A 538 24.73 20.85 -13.88
N THR A 539 24.44 22.16 -13.86
CA THR A 539 25.41 23.22 -13.51
C THR A 539 25.99 23.11 -12.09
N TYR A 540 25.27 22.50 -11.14
CA TYR A 540 25.81 22.27 -9.79
C TYR A 540 26.91 21.20 -9.77
N VAL A 541 26.94 20.32 -10.77
CA VAL A 541 27.98 19.30 -10.95
C VAL A 541 29.06 19.78 -11.91
N TYR A 542 28.68 20.33 -13.07
CA TYR A 542 29.62 20.63 -14.16
C TYR A 542 30.03 22.11 -14.25
N GLY A 543 29.53 22.98 -13.36
CA GLY A 543 29.71 24.43 -13.43
C GLY A 543 28.91 25.08 -14.57
N GLY A 544 29.09 26.40 -14.73
CA GLY A 544 28.40 27.21 -15.74
C GLY A 544 27.16 27.93 -15.22
N THR A 545 26.42 28.57 -16.12
CA THR A 545 25.20 29.34 -15.84
C THR A 545 23.99 28.71 -16.52
N VAL A 546 22.81 28.91 -15.94
CA VAL A 546 21.54 28.65 -16.62
C VAL A 546 21.03 29.99 -17.17
N ASP A 547 21.03 30.11 -18.49
CA ASP A 547 20.76 31.39 -19.15
C ASP A 547 19.26 31.66 -19.29
N GLN A 548 18.45 30.62 -19.50
CA GLN A 548 17.01 30.71 -19.67
C GLN A 548 16.28 29.48 -19.10
N LEU A 549 14.98 29.63 -18.85
CA LEU A 549 14.10 28.47 -18.62
C LEU A 549 14.02 27.61 -19.90
N PRO A 550 13.85 26.28 -19.78
CA PRO A 550 13.54 25.44 -20.94
C PRO A 550 12.29 25.96 -21.66
N ASN A 551 12.31 25.99 -22.99
CA ASN A 551 11.09 26.27 -23.75
C ASN A 551 10.06 25.11 -23.61
N PRO A 552 8.79 25.31 -23.98
CA PRO A 552 7.74 24.30 -23.78
C PRO A 552 8.06 22.92 -24.36
N THR A 553 8.72 22.86 -25.53
CA THR A 553 9.12 21.60 -26.18
C THR A 553 10.32 20.94 -25.50
N GLN A 554 11.31 21.72 -25.07
CA GLN A 554 12.44 21.21 -24.26
C GLN A 554 11.95 20.60 -22.94
N LEU A 555 11.07 21.32 -22.24
CA LEU A 555 10.50 20.83 -20.99
C LEU A 555 9.63 19.59 -21.21
N ALA A 556 8.82 19.55 -22.28
CA ALA A 556 8.03 18.37 -22.65
C ALA A 556 8.91 17.13 -22.88
N ASN A 557 10.00 17.25 -23.65
CA ASN A 557 10.93 16.15 -23.89
C ASN A 557 11.63 15.68 -22.61
N ALA A 558 12.10 16.63 -21.78
CA ALA A 558 12.77 16.30 -20.53
C ALA A 558 11.83 15.59 -19.54
N MET A 559 10.60 16.08 -19.39
CA MET A 559 9.59 15.46 -18.54
C MET A 559 9.13 14.11 -19.09
N ALA A 560 8.94 13.97 -20.41
CA ALA A 560 8.57 12.71 -21.02
C ALA A 560 9.65 11.64 -20.82
N TYR A 561 10.92 12.02 -20.95
CA TYR A 561 12.06 11.16 -20.62
C TYR A 561 12.03 10.73 -19.15
N LEU A 562 11.82 11.67 -18.22
CA LEU A 562 11.73 11.34 -16.80
C LEU A 562 10.55 10.41 -16.51
N SER A 563 9.32 10.76 -16.90
CA SER A 563 8.12 9.99 -16.58
C SER A 563 8.05 8.66 -17.34
N PHE A 564 8.15 8.65 -18.67
CA PHE A 564 7.88 7.45 -19.46
C PHE A 564 9.08 6.53 -19.61
N ASN A 565 10.30 7.07 -19.63
CA ASN A 565 11.52 6.26 -19.80
C ASN A 565 12.20 5.93 -18.46
N GLN A 566 12.34 6.90 -17.55
CA GLN A 566 13.00 6.67 -16.26
C GLN A 566 12.05 6.27 -15.14
N GLY A 567 10.75 6.44 -15.32
CA GLY A 567 9.77 6.13 -14.27
C GLY A 567 9.67 7.19 -13.17
N ILE A 568 10.15 8.41 -13.43
CA ILE A 568 10.33 9.49 -12.46
C ILE A 568 9.36 10.62 -12.76
N ASP A 569 8.37 10.78 -11.89
CA ASP A 569 7.43 11.88 -12.00
C ASP A 569 7.92 13.10 -11.20
N THR A 570 7.73 14.28 -11.77
CA THR A 570 8.29 15.55 -11.26
C THR A 570 7.23 16.65 -11.25
N LEU A 571 7.12 17.47 -12.30
CA LEU A 571 6.20 18.60 -12.36
C LEU A 571 4.78 18.17 -12.77
N VAL A 572 4.67 17.05 -13.48
CA VAL A 572 3.43 16.42 -13.92
C VAL A 572 3.55 14.92 -13.68
N THR A 573 2.46 14.30 -13.26
CA THR A 573 2.39 12.86 -13.00
C THR A 573 1.37 12.23 -13.93
N PRO A 574 1.78 11.46 -14.95
CA PRO A 574 0.86 10.74 -15.81
C PRO A 574 0.44 9.43 -15.15
N LEU A 575 -0.85 9.09 -15.22
CA LEU A 575 -1.36 7.80 -14.76
C LEU A 575 -2.48 7.29 -15.66
N VAL A 576 -2.76 5.99 -15.57
CA VAL A 576 -3.88 5.33 -16.23
C VAL A 576 -4.76 4.73 -15.16
N ASP A 577 -6.06 5.01 -15.22
CA ASP A 577 -7.05 4.46 -14.33
C ASP A 577 -8.34 4.16 -15.12
N THR A 578 -9.29 3.47 -14.52
CA THR A 578 -10.60 3.20 -15.13
C THR A 578 -11.26 4.50 -15.58
N ASN A 579 -12.14 4.40 -16.57
CA ASN A 579 -13.00 5.50 -16.93
C ASN A 579 -14.06 5.66 -15.83
N TRP A 580 -13.83 6.58 -14.89
CA TRP A 580 -14.65 6.72 -13.69
C TRP A 580 -16.14 7.01 -13.96
N ALA A 581 -16.45 7.63 -15.09
CA ALA A 581 -17.84 7.86 -15.50
C ALA A 581 -18.52 6.61 -16.07
N ASP A 582 -17.75 5.67 -16.61
CA ASP A 582 -18.25 4.42 -17.20
C ASP A 582 -17.08 3.43 -17.41
N PRO A 583 -16.79 2.55 -16.42
CA PRO A 583 -15.69 1.58 -16.50
C PRO A 583 -15.83 0.57 -17.63
N THR A 584 -17.04 0.42 -18.20
CA THR A 584 -17.25 -0.46 -19.37
C THR A 584 -16.63 0.10 -20.65
N LYS A 585 -16.39 1.42 -20.69
CA LYS A 585 -15.67 2.13 -21.76
C LYS A 585 -14.15 2.11 -21.56
N GLY A 586 -13.66 1.28 -20.64
CA GLY A 586 -12.26 0.99 -20.43
C GLY A 586 -11.54 2.03 -19.57
N TYR A 587 -10.33 2.40 -19.98
CA TYR A 587 -9.41 3.19 -19.16
C TYR A 587 -9.18 4.60 -19.73
N ARG A 588 -8.70 5.50 -18.87
CA ARG A 588 -8.43 6.90 -19.18
C ARG A 588 -7.04 7.27 -18.70
N MET A 589 -6.34 8.07 -19.51
CA MET A 589 -5.12 8.75 -19.09
C MET A 589 -5.49 9.98 -18.26
N PHE A 590 -4.83 10.12 -17.11
CA PHE A 590 -4.93 11.28 -16.24
C PHE A 590 -3.59 12.02 -16.21
N LEU A 591 -3.70 13.34 -16.05
CA LEU A 591 -2.59 14.24 -15.81
C LEU A 591 -2.74 14.80 -14.39
N ASP A 592 -2.01 14.23 -13.44
CA ASP A 592 -2.01 14.65 -12.04
C ASP A 592 -0.97 15.77 -11.79
N GLN A 593 -1.06 16.41 -10.63
CA GLN A 593 -0.15 17.46 -10.17
C GLN A 593 1.32 16.97 -10.05
N ASN A 594 2.19 17.86 -9.58
CA ASN A 594 3.59 17.53 -9.30
C ASN A 594 3.73 16.39 -8.27
N THR A 595 4.80 15.61 -8.41
CA THR A 595 5.26 14.62 -7.44
C THR A 595 6.68 14.99 -6.99
N ALA A 596 6.81 15.35 -5.71
CA ALA A 596 8.09 15.58 -5.04
C ALA A 596 8.76 14.26 -4.62
N TYR A 597 10.00 14.30 -4.12
CA TYR A 597 10.69 13.12 -3.59
C TYR A 597 9.94 12.50 -2.40
N MET A 598 9.50 13.32 -1.45
CA MET A 598 8.69 12.87 -0.32
C MET A 598 7.19 13.15 -0.53
N SER A 599 6.35 12.59 0.36
CA SER A 599 4.95 12.99 0.44
C SER A 599 4.82 14.46 0.84
N LYS A 600 3.72 15.12 0.46
CA LYS A 600 3.46 16.53 0.78
C LYS A 600 3.49 16.81 2.29
N THR A 601 3.07 15.84 3.10
CA THR A 601 3.04 15.93 4.56
C THR A 601 4.42 16.20 5.17
N TYR A 602 5.50 15.64 4.61
CA TYR A 602 6.87 15.93 5.03
C TYR A 602 7.32 17.37 4.74
N TYR A 603 6.71 18.03 3.76
CA TYR A 603 7.07 19.41 3.40
C TYR A 603 6.32 20.46 4.23
N GLN A 604 5.39 20.04 5.11
CA GLN A 604 4.76 20.95 6.08
C GLN A 604 5.81 21.48 7.07
N PRO A 605 5.73 22.75 7.53
CA PRO A 605 6.82 23.41 8.24
C PRO A 605 7.40 22.63 9.44
N ASP A 606 6.56 22.07 10.30
CA ASP A 606 6.99 21.35 11.51
C ASP A 606 7.65 20.01 11.16
N ALA A 607 7.02 19.22 10.29
CA ALA A 607 7.58 17.94 9.80
C ALA A 607 8.86 18.15 8.99
N PHE A 608 8.92 19.20 8.15
CA PHE A 608 10.09 19.45 7.33
C PHE A 608 11.31 19.79 8.17
N LYS A 609 11.11 20.46 9.31
CA LYS A 609 12.19 20.76 10.25
C LYS A 609 12.88 19.51 10.79
N THR A 610 12.15 18.40 10.94
CA THR A 610 12.72 17.14 11.47
C THR A 610 13.50 16.36 10.42
N VAL A 611 13.15 16.50 9.13
CA VAL A 611 13.76 15.71 8.03
C VAL A 611 14.70 16.49 7.11
N LYS A 612 14.69 17.83 7.15
CA LYS A 612 15.41 18.67 6.16
C LYS A 612 16.91 18.41 6.17
N ASP A 613 17.56 18.43 7.33
CA ASP A 613 19.02 18.34 7.42
C ASP A 613 19.53 16.98 6.92
N ASP A 614 18.82 15.92 7.28
CA ASP A 614 18.99 14.55 6.82
C ASP A 614 18.84 14.46 5.29
N TYR A 615 17.77 15.06 4.75
CA TYR A 615 17.56 15.11 3.30
C TYR A 615 18.67 15.86 2.55
N VAL A 616 19.11 17.01 3.08
CA VAL A 616 20.22 17.80 2.53
C VAL A 616 21.52 16.99 2.57
N THR A 617 21.78 16.30 3.67
CA THR A 617 23.02 15.55 3.87
C THR A 617 23.12 14.36 2.92
N SER A 618 22.08 13.51 2.85
CA SER A 618 22.05 12.38 1.92
C SER A 618 22.10 12.84 0.46
N THR A 619 21.33 13.86 0.08
CA THR A 619 21.36 14.39 -1.30
C THR A 619 22.74 14.95 -1.66
N THR A 620 23.40 15.64 -0.72
CA THR A 620 24.77 16.16 -0.92
C THR A 620 25.76 15.01 -1.09
N LYS A 621 25.65 13.94 -0.28
CA LYS A 621 26.49 12.74 -0.40
C LYS A 621 26.31 12.06 -1.76
N ILE A 622 25.07 11.91 -2.25
CA ILE A 622 24.74 11.32 -3.55
C ILE A 622 25.35 12.14 -4.69
N ILE A 623 25.13 13.47 -4.71
CA ILE A 623 25.68 14.33 -5.77
C ILE A 623 27.20 14.36 -5.71
N THR A 624 27.79 14.45 -4.52
CA THR A 624 29.24 14.38 -4.31
C THR A 624 29.80 13.07 -4.86
N ARG A 625 29.12 11.95 -4.61
CA ARG A 625 29.54 10.66 -5.15
C ARG A 625 29.51 10.66 -6.67
N PHE A 626 28.40 11.10 -7.26
CA PHE A 626 28.31 11.22 -8.71
C PHE A 626 29.44 12.08 -9.29
N MET A 627 29.75 13.24 -8.70
CA MET A 627 30.85 14.12 -9.12
C MET A 627 32.21 13.41 -9.12
N ARG A 628 32.52 12.68 -8.04
CA ARG A 628 33.78 11.94 -7.92
C ARG A 628 33.92 10.85 -8.99
N GLU A 629 32.84 10.14 -9.31
CA GLU A 629 32.82 9.14 -10.38
C GLU A 629 33.05 9.77 -11.77
N GLN A 630 32.82 11.08 -11.92
CA GLN A 630 33.12 11.84 -13.14
C GLN A 630 34.50 12.52 -13.10
N ASN A 631 35.34 12.22 -12.11
CA ASN A 631 36.63 12.88 -11.86
C ASN A 631 36.51 14.41 -11.69
N LEU A 632 35.42 14.88 -11.08
CA LEU A 632 35.18 16.30 -10.83
C LEU A 632 35.53 16.67 -9.39
N THR A 633 36.03 17.89 -9.21
CA THR A 633 36.25 18.48 -7.88
C THR A 633 34.91 18.90 -7.29
N VAL A 634 34.66 18.51 -6.03
CA VAL A 634 33.45 18.88 -5.29
C VAL A 634 33.48 20.37 -4.97
N ASN A 635 32.41 21.09 -5.32
CA ASN A 635 32.28 22.51 -5.00
C ASN A 635 32.10 22.70 -3.48
N ALA A 636 32.85 23.63 -2.87
CA ALA A 636 32.73 23.96 -1.45
C ALA A 636 31.30 24.38 -1.06
N ASN A 637 30.56 25.01 -1.99
CA ASN A 637 29.20 25.50 -1.75
C ASN A 637 28.11 24.47 -2.13
N LEU A 638 28.47 23.22 -2.46
CA LEU A 638 27.51 22.22 -2.94
C LEU A 638 26.39 21.95 -1.92
N ARG A 639 26.71 21.90 -0.62
CA ARG A 639 25.70 21.67 0.42
C ARG A 639 24.65 22.78 0.44
N ASP A 640 25.08 24.05 0.38
CA ASP A 640 24.18 25.20 0.35
C ASP A 640 23.33 25.22 -0.91
N GLN A 641 23.93 24.84 -2.05
CA GLN A 641 23.22 24.66 -3.31
C GLN A 641 22.14 23.58 -3.22
N VAL A 642 22.47 22.42 -2.64
CA VAL A 642 21.54 21.31 -2.40
C VAL A 642 20.42 21.72 -1.44
N GLN A 643 20.74 22.43 -0.37
CA GLN A 643 19.74 23.00 0.52
C GLN A 643 18.78 23.91 -0.24
N GLY A 644 19.30 24.76 -1.14
CA GLY A 644 18.47 25.61 -2.00
C GLY A 644 17.57 24.85 -2.97
N LEU A 645 17.95 23.63 -3.41
CA LEU A 645 17.09 22.75 -4.23
C LEU A 645 16.00 22.07 -3.41
N ILE A 646 16.34 21.64 -2.21
CA ILE A 646 15.38 21.00 -1.29
C ILE A 646 14.34 22.01 -0.81
N GLU A 647 14.73 23.26 -0.54
CA GLU A 647 13.81 24.37 -0.27
C GLU A 647 12.97 24.72 -1.51
N PHE A 648 13.53 24.61 -2.72
CA PHE A 648 12.77 24.79 -3.95
C PHE A 648 11.73 23.68 -4.15
N GLU A 649 12.08 22.42 -3.90
CA GLU A 649 11.14 21.31 -3.92
C GLU A 649 10.04 21.48 -2.87
N GLN A 650 10.39 21.91 -1.65
CA GLN A 650 9.42 22.26 -0.61
C GLN A 650 8.45 23.33 -1.09
N MET A 651 8.96 24.39 -1.73
CA MET A 651 8.13 25.43 -2.34
C MET A 651 7.19 24.84 -3.39
N ILE A 652 7.69 23.97 -4.28
CA ILE A 652 6.87 23.31 -5.30
C ILE A 652 5.75 22.49 -4.67
N ALA A 653 6.09 21.62 -3.69
CA ALA A 653 5.14 20.77 -2.99
C ALA A 653 4.09 21.58 -2.19
N ASN A 654 4.48 22.65 -1.51
CA ASN A 654 3.53 23.45 -0.73
C ASN A 654 2.67 24.37 -1.60
N THR A 655 3.19 24.81 -2.75
CA THR A 655 2.54 25.82 -3.59
C THR A 655 1.65 25.20 -4.66
N TYR A 656 2.07 24.10 -5.29
CA TYR A 656 1.41 23.56 -6.49
C TYR A 656 0.84 22.15 -6.30
N SER A 657 0.78 21.66 -5.06
CA SER A 657 0.08 20.42 -4.73
C SER A 657 -1.18 20.71 -3.90
N THR A 658 -2.29 20.11 -4.27
CA THR A 658 -3.48 19.99 -3.43
C THR A 658 -3.18 18.99 -2.30
N ASP A 659 -3.77 19.15 -1.12
CA ASP A 659 -3.83 18.03 -0.18
C ASP A 659 -4.67 16.90 -0.73
N ASP A 660 -4.08 15.72 -0.76
CA ASP A 660 -4.52 14.58 0.04
C ASP A 660 -6.01 14.60 0.51
N THR A 661 -6.47 15.38 1.51
CA THR A 661 -7.88 15.34 1.99
C THR A 661 -8.82 15.79 0.89
N THR A 662 -8.52 16.94 0.30
CA THR A 662 -9.26 17.50 -0.82
C THR A 662 -9.20 16.57 -2.04
N ARG A 663 -8.06 15.91 -2.26
CA ARG A 663 -7.87 14.97 -3.36
C ARG A 663 -8.72 13.71 -3.20
N ARG A 664 -9.20 13.37 -2.00
CA ARG A 664 -10.14 12.24 -1.77
C ARG A 664 -11.55 12.52 -2.22
N THR A 665 -11.87 13.75 -2.63
CA THR A 665 -13.11 14.03 -3.36
C THR A 665 -12.88 13.77 -4.84
N TYR A 666 -13.25 12.60 -5.35
CA TYR A 666 -12.85 12.18 -6.71
C TYR A 666 -13.56 12.95 -7.82
N ALA A 667 -14.80 13.38 -7.61
CA ALA A 667 -15.62 14.04 -8.64
C ALA A 667 -14.94 15.31 -9.21
N ARG A 668 -14.24 16.08 -8.38
CA ARG A 668 -13.50 17.28 -8.81
C ARG A 668 -12.25 16.97 -9.63
N SER A 669 -11.78 15.73 -9.65
CA SER A 669 -10.59 15.28 -10.38
C SER A 669 -10.92 14.67 -11.75
N TRP A 670 -12.21 14.61 -12.10
CA TRP A 670 -12.69 14.19 -13.41
C TRP A 670 -12.91 15.39 -14.34
N ASN A 671 -11.82 15.88 -14.95
CA ASN A 671 -11.86 17.04 -15.85
C ASN A 671 -11.37 16.65 -17.24
N LEU A 672 -12.27 16.11 -18.06
CA LEU A 672 -11.99 15.69 -19.42
C LEU A 672 -11.64 16.89 -20.32
N MET A 673 -10.48 16.82 -20.96
CA MET A 673 -9.99 17.82 -21.91
C MET A 673 -9.40 17.11 -23.13
N SER A 674 -9.61 17.66 -24.32
CA SER A 674 -8.80 17.26 -25.47
C SER A 674 -7.35 17.71 -25.26
N VAL A 675 -6.38 17.07 -25.93
CA VAL A 675 -4.98 17.50 -25.86
C VAL A 675 -4.81 18.96 -26.31
N ASP A 676 -5.61 19.41 -27.27
CA ASP A 676 -5.63 20.81 -27.72
C ASP A 676 -6.14 21.76 -26.64
N ASP A 677 -7.18 21.37 -25.88
CA ASP A 677 -7.68 22.17 -24.76
C ASP A 677 -6.65 22.24 -23.62
N VAL A 678 -5.96 21.14 -23.31
CA VAL A 678 -4.87 21.14 -22.33
C VAL A 678 -3.75 22.08 -22.79
N GLN A 679 -3.37 22.01 -24.08
CA GLN A 679 -2.35 22.89 -24.66
C GLN A 679 -2.73 24.37 -24.58
N LYS A 680 -4.00 24.69 -24.87
CA LYS A 680 -4.53 26.04 -24.80
C LYS A 680 -4.56 26.58 -23.38
N ASN A 681 -4.97 25.75 -22.41
CA ASN A 681 -5.17 26.16 -21.02
C ASN A 681 -3.86 26.22 -20.22
N TYR A 682 -2.89 25.35 -20.53
CA TYR A 682 -1.66 25.20 -19.76
C TYR A 682 -0.39 25.16 -20.65
N PRO A 683 -0.07 26.23 -21.40
CA PRO A 683 1.02 26.23 -22.39
C PRO A 683 2.46 26.17 -21.85
N PHE A 684 2.68 26.00 -20.54
CA PHE A 684 4.02 25.88 -19.95
C PHE A 684 4.82 24.68 -20.47
N ILE A 685 4.15 23.65 -21.01
CA ILE A 685 4.77 22.59 -21.81
C ILE A 685 4.05 22.39 -23.14
N ASP A 686 4.76 21.79 -24.09
CA ASP A 686 4.17 21.24 -25.31
C ASP A 686 3.55 19.86 -25.01
N TRP A 687 2.23 19.86 -24.78
CA TRP A 687 1.48 18.68 -24.38
C TRP A 687 1.39 17.62 -25.48
N LYS A 688 1.39 18.02 -26.76
CA LYS A 688 1.41 17.07 -27.88
C LYS A 688 2.72 16.31 -27.91
N THR A 689 3.83 17.04 -27.74
CA THR A 689 5.17 16.44 -27.64
C THR A 689 5.27 15.52 -26.42
N TYR A 690 4.79 15.95 -25.25
CA TYR A 690 4.83 15.13 -24.03
C TYR A 690 4.00 13.83 -24.19
N ILE A 691 2.72 13.93 -24.58
CA ILE A 691 1.80 12.79 -24.64
C ILE A 691 2.20 11.80 -25.74
N SER A 692 2.78 12.27 -26.85
CA SER A 692 3.25 11.38 -27.93
C SER A 692 4.34 10.38 -27.51
N GLN A 693 5.02 10.66 -26.39
CA GLN A 693 6.15 9.88 -25.87
C GLN A 693 5.75 8.84 -24.80
N VAL A 694 4.46 8.58 -24.62
CA VAL A 694 3.99 7.42 -23.84
C VAL A 694 4.63 6.13 -24.35
N PRO A 695 4.74 5.07 -23.51
CA PRO A 695 5.27 3.80 -23.94
C PRO A 695 4.58 3.26 -25.19
N LYS A 696 5.33 2.52 -26.02
CA LYS A 696 4.93 2.09 -27.37
C LYS A 696 3.54 1.44 -27.46
N THR A 697 3.13 0.71 -26.42
CA THR A 697 1.79 0.08 -26.36
C THR A 697 0.64 1.10 -26.40
N ALA A 698 0.85 2.29 -25.83
CA ALA A 698 -0.15 3.35 -25.74
C ALA A 698 -0.08 4.39 -26.88
N THR A 699 1.01 4.42 -27.68
CA THR A 699 1.23 5.46 -28.70
C THR A 699 0.08 5.55 -29.71
N ALA A 700 -0.44 4.41 -30.17
CA ALA A 700 -1.57 4.38 -31.10
C ALA A 700 -2.87 4.89 -30.48
N ALA A 701 -3.07 4.71 -29.17
CA ALA A 701 -4.26 5.18 -28.47
C ALA A 701 -4.25 6.70 -28.30
N VAL A 702 -3.12 7.26 -27.87
CA VAL A 702 -3.00 8.72 -27.65
C VAL A 702 -2.97 9.53 -28.95
N ALA A 703 -2.63 8.90 -30.07
CA ALA A 703 -2.64 9.52 -31.39
C ALA A 703 -4.03 9.58 -32.06
N LYS A 704 -5.06 8.92 -31.49
CA LYS A 704 -6.41 8.92 -32.06
C LYS A 704 -7.00 10.33 -32.05
N ALA A 705 -7.68 10.69 -33.14
CA ALA A 705 -8.47 11.92 -33.19
C ALA A 705 -9.51 11.91 -32.06
N GLY A 706 -9.60 13.02 -31.33
CA GLY A 706 -10.49 13.12 -30.16
C GLY A 706 -10.00 12.39 -28.91
N PHE A 707 -8.72 12.00 -28.84
CA PHE A 707 -8.13 11.52 -27.59
C PHE A 707 -8.25 12.60 -26.50
N GLN A 708 -8.75 12.19 -25.34
CA GLN A 708 -8.95 13.06 -24.19
C GLN A 708 -8.24 12.51 -22.97
N VAL A 709 -7.76 13.42 -22.14
CA VAL A 709 -7.17 13.15 -20.83
C VAL A 709 -8.04 13.77 -19.75
N SER A 710 -8.01 13.21 -18.55
CA SER A 710 -8.58 13.89 -17.38
C SER A 710 -7.48 14.68 -16.66
N VAL A 711 -7.61 15.99 -16.54
CA VAL A 711 -6.71 16.81 -15.72
C VAL A 711 -7.15 16.68 -14.26
N TYR A 712 -6.32 16.06 -13.42
CA TYR A 712 -6.69 15.70 -12.05
C TYR A 712 -6.83 16.93 -11.14
N GLU A 713 -5.97 17.94 -11.33
CA GLU A 713 -5.91 19.14 -10.49
C GLU A 713 -5.84 20.44 -11.33
N PRO A 714 -6.94 20.84 -12.01
CA PRO A 714 -6.95 22.01 -12.89
C PRO A 714 -6.51 23.31 -12.20
N THR A 715 -6.84 23.47 -10.92
CA THR A 715 -6.44 24.64 -10.12
C THR A 715 -4.93 24.72 -9.95
N GLN A 716 -4.27 23.59 -9.69
CA GLN A 716 -2.81 23.55 -9.55
C GLN A 716 -2.11 23.76 -10.88
N TYR A 717 -2.66 23.22 -11.96
CA TYR A 717 -2.15 23.45 -13.31
C TYR A 717 -2.26 24.91 -13.72
N THR A 718 -3.40 25.56 -13.44
CA THR A 718 -3.58 27.00 -13.68
C THR A 718 -2.54 27.82 -12.93
N LYS A 719 -2.32 27.50 -11.65
CA LYS A 719 -1.34 28.18 -10.80
C LYS A 719 0.09 27.98 -11.30
N PHE A 720 0.49 26.73 -11.54
CA PHE A 720 1.83 26.40 -12.01
C PHE A 720 2.11 27.04 -13.39
N ASN A 721 1.15 26.98 -14.31
CA ASN A 721 1.27 27.59 -15.63
C ASN A 721 1.49 29.11 -15.56
N LYS A 722 0.75 29.81 -14.69
CA LYS A 722 0.91 31.24 -14.48
C LYS A 722 2.29 31.59 -13.91
N ASP A 723 2.77 30.79 -12.98
CA ASP A 723 3.97 31.12 -12.21
C ASP A 723 5.26 30.59 -12.87
N TYR A 724 5.15 29.72 -13.90
CA TYR A 724 6.29 29.06 -14.55
C TYR A 724 7.41 30.01 -14.97
N SER A 725 7.07 31.13 -15.63
CA SER A 725 8.05 32.12 -16.11
C SER A 725 8.77 32.87 -14.98
N THR A 726 8.27 32.76 -13.75
CA THR A 726 8.84 33.41 -12.55
C THR A 726 9.69 32.46 -11.71
N LEU A 727 9.71 31.17 -12.05
CA LEU A 727 10.52 30.19 -11.34
C LEU A 727 12.02 30.48 -11.51
N ASP A 728 12.79 30.18 -10.46
CA ASP A 728 14.25 30.22 -10.53
C ASP A 728 14.74 29.17 -11.55
N LYS A 729 15.20 29.66 -12.70
CA LYS A 729 15.69 28.83 -13.81
C LYS A 729 16.82 27.90 -13.41
N THR A 730 17.74 28.38 -12.56
CA THR A 730 18.87 27.58 -12.09
C THR A 730 18.35 26.45 -11.21
N LYS A 731 17.50 26.76 -10.23
CA LYS A 731 16.95 25.74 -9.33
C LYS A 731 16.07 24.73 -10.07
N LEU A 732 15.23 25.16 -11.01
CA LEU A 732 14.37 24.26 -11.79
C LEU A 732 15.18 23.21 -12.55
N ILE A 733 16.22 23.62 -13.29
CA ILE A 733 17.04 22.69 -14.09
C ILE A 733 17.80 21.73 -13.18
N ASN A 734 18.48 22.24 -12.15
CA ASN A 734 19.25 21.40 -11.24
C ASN A 734 18.35 20.51 -10.36
N TYR A 735 17.11 20.92 -10.08
CA TYR A 735 16.08 20.09 -9.43
C TYR A 735 15.73 18.86 -10.26
N LEU A 736 15.50 19.00 -11.58
CA LEU A 736 15.19 17.84 -12.44
C LEU A 736 16.36 16.85 -12.50
N PHE A 737 17.60 17.33 -12.50
CA PHE A 737 18.79 16.46 -12.38
C PHE A 737 18.91 15.80 -11.01
N MET A 738 18.63 16.53 -9.92
CA MET A 738 18.60 15.98 -8.57
C MET A 738 17.58 14.84 -8.50
N ARG A 739 16.35 15.05 -8.99
CA ARG A 739 15.31 14.00 -9.04
C ARG A 739 15.77 12.77 -9.85
N LEU A 740 16.43 12.99 -10.99
CA LEU A 740 17.01 11.90 -11.80
C LEU A 740 18.04 11.08 -11.01
N LEU A 741 18.97 11.75 -10.32
CA LEU A 741 20.01 11.08 -9.54
C LEU A 741 19.43 10.32 -8.34
N LEU A 742 18.56 10.96 -7.56
CA LEU A 742 17.97 10.35 -6.36
C LEU A 742 17.23 9.05 -6.70
N GLN A 743 16.43 9.06 -7.76
CA GLN A 743 15.63 7.89 -8.18
C GLN A 743 16.43 6.84 -8.96
N ASN A 744 17.70 7.11 -9.26
CA ASN A 744 18.63 6.18 -9.92
C ASN A 744 19.90 5.93 -9.08
N VAL A 745 19.84 6.21 -7.78
CA VAL A 745 20.99 6.12 -6.86
C VAL A 745 21.62 4.71 -6.85
N GLN A 746 20.85 3.66 -7.13
CA GLN A 746 21.30 2.28 -7.27
C GLN A 746 22.34 2.05 -8.38
N TYR A 747 22.45 3.00 -9.30
CA TYR A 747 23.43 3.02 -10.37
C TYR A 747 24.70 3.82 -10.03
N LEU A 748 24.85 4.29 -8.78
CA LEU A 748 26.12 4.80 -8.25
C LEU A 748 26.92 3.68 -7.58
N PRO A 749 28.25 3.66 -7.74
CA PRO A 749 29.10 2.80 -6.93
C PRO A 749 29.03 3.15 -5.43
N THR A 750 29.04 2.12 -4.57
CA THR A 750 28.90 2.17 -3.08
C THR A 750 27.85 3.16 -2.54
N TYR A 751 26.73 3.27 -3.22
CA TYR A 751 25.66 4.22 -2.90
C TYR A 751 24.92 3.95 -1.58
N ALA A 752 24.97 2.74 -1.03
CA ALA A 752 24.33 2.41 0.24
C ALA A 752 24.81 3.36 1.37
N ASP A 753 26.10 3.67 1.40
CA ASP A 753 26.71 4.60 2.37
C ASP A 753 26.19 6.05 2.22
N THR A 754 25.52 6.37 1.12
CA THR A 754 24.96 7.70 0.85
C THR A 754 23.52 7.87 1.34
N LEU A 755 22.84 6.76 1.64
CA LEU A 755 21.41 6.73 2.01
C LEU A 755 21.15 6.64 3.52
N THR A 756 22.19 6.57 4.36
CA THR A 756 22.09 6.28 5.81
C THR A 756 21.22 7.26 6.62
N GLU A 757 20.94 8.43 6.08
CA GLU A 757 20.16 9.51 6.71
C GLU A 757 18.99 9.93 5.81
N MET A 758 18.71 9.22 4.70
CA MET A 758 17.73 9.70 3.74
C MET A 758 16.31 9.51 4.30
N PRO A 759 15.51 10.58 4.45
CA PRO A 759 14.14 10.44 4.87
C PRO A 759 13.39 9.63 3.82
N VAL A 760 12.72 8.59 4.28
CA VAL A 760 12.29 7.53 3.38
C VAL A 760 10.88 7.84 2.89
N GLY A 761 10.78 8.25 1.63
CA GLY A 761 9.50 8.45 0.96
C GLY A 761 8.74 7.12 0.78
N ARG A 762 7.42 7.15 1.09
CA ARG A 762 6.37 6.12 0.91
C ARG A 762 6.75 4.68 1.25
N LEU A 763 6.27 4.19 2.40
CA LEU A 763 6.11 2.75 2.61
C LEU A 763 5.03 2.21 1.68
N LEU A 764 5.32 1.03 1.14
CA LEU A 764 4.29 0.09 0.70
C LEU A 764 3.71 -0.50 1.98
N SER A 765 2.52 -0.07 2.34
CA SER A 765 1.52 -0.97 2.90
C SER A 765 0.48 -1.11 1.81
#